data_AF-A0AB39DL05-F1
#
_entry.id   AF-A0AB39DL05-F1
#
_cell.length_a   1.000
_cell.length_b   1.000
_cell.length_c   1.000
_cell.angle_alpha   90.00
_cell.angle_beta   90.00
_cell.angle_gamma   90.00
#
_symmetry.space_group_name_H-M   'P 1'
#
loop_
_entity.id
_entity.type
_entity.pdbx_description
1 polymer ?
#
loop_
_entity_poly.entity_id
_entity_poly.type
_entity_poly.pdbx_seq_one_letter_code
_entity_poly.pdbx_strand_id
1 'polypeptide(L)'
;MALPLLTNKKEGLGMAKLSNVHTERIFENELCDHLASNGWTVLTHPREAASYSRELALFPDDLLAFVQETQPAEWTKFKKWHNGQSETMFVKRVAEQLDKHGTLHLLRHGFKDRDAKFFLCQFRPANKKNPQLWVWYEKNRLTVIRQLHYSLHNENSIDLVHFLNGLPVSTAELKTDLTQNIKDAIIQYKKDRLPKDAKSKELEALLQFKTRALVHFAVSTDEVFMTTKLDGEKTYFLPFNLGRSDGMGGATAGNPPAPEGKGYPTWYLWEQVWAKDVWLDILGNFLHLEVKQDEDPKTGKKRVKETLIFPRFHQLDVVRNLVDTVAQEGAGQVYLVQHSAGSGKSNSIAWSAHRMANLHGADDNKIFDSVIVITDRRVLDKQLQETISQFEHKSGVVQKIDKNSQQLAEALMKGTPVVVTTIQKFPFILDKVKGMKGKRFAIIVDEAHSSQSGTAARNMKIALTSGEKPLSAPAVQVELDGETVEVPADVEIDPEDVTSEDVVNEVMSSRMRPKNVSYFAFTATPKGKTMELFGRANAATGLPEPFHVYSMRQAIEEGFILDVLKNYTSYKMFYKLGALSDEKLVPQGKAKTVLARYAILHPHNIAQKVVVIVEHFREHVASKIGGQAKAMVVTGSRKAAVRYKLAIDRYIKERGYQTELRTLVAFSGKVEDPDSGPDDFTEASMNPGIGGAEPSEAFKGDDYRILLVANKYQTGFDQPLLHTMYVDKRLSGVLAVQTLSRLNRILPGKEDTFVLDFVNKPDEILELNHTGFSGGFDS
;
A
#
# COMPACT_ATOMS: atom_id res chain seq x y z
N MET A 1 -62.87 6.31 52.22
CA MET A 1 -63.06 7.42 53.20
C MET A 1 -61.68 7.92 53.59
N ALA A 2 -61.46 9.23 53.46
CA ALA A 2 -60.52 10.10 54.21
C ALA A 2 -59.09 9.59 54.50
N LEU A 3 -57.98 10.33 54.33
CA LEU A 3 -57.68 11.73 54.07
C LEU A 3 -56.14 11.81 53.77
N PRO A 4 -55.59 12.95 53.31
CA PRO A 4 -54.19 13.13 52.88
C PRO A 4 -53.25 13.68 53.98
N LEU A 5 -52.01 14.00 53.56
CA LEU A 5 -51.04 15.00 54.10
C LEU A 5 -50.13 14.58 55.27
N LEU A 6 -48.81 14.42 55.00
CA LEU A 6 -47.76 15.44 55.25
C LEU A 6 -46.33 14.84 55.22
N THR A 7 -45.50 15.45 54.38
CA THR A 7 -44.05 15.74 54.49
C THR A 7 -43.20 14.95 55.49
N ASN A 8 -42.09 14.38 55.01
CA ASN A 8 -40.88 14.33 55.84
C ASN A 8 -39.57 14.48 55.07
N LYS A 9 -38.66 15.20 55.73
CA LYS A 9 -37.39 15.75 55.30
C LYS A 9 -36.39 14.70 54.77
N LYS A 10 -35.62 15.12 53.75
CA LYS A 10 -34.34 14.53 53.37
C LYS A 10 -33.30 14.83 54.45
N GLU A 11 -32.71 13.80 55.03
CA GLU A 11 -31.36 13.84 55.60
C GLU A 11 -30.48 12.90 54.77
N GLY A 12 -29.33 13.42 54.36
CA GLY A 12 -28.46 12.83 53.37
C GLY A 12 -27.51 11.78 53.95
N LEU A 13 -27.34 10.70 53.20
CA LEU A 13 -26.20 9.81 53.30
C LEU A 13 -25.74 9.44 51.88
N GLY A 14 -24.55 9.91 51.50
CA GLY A 14 -23.65 9.25 50.55
C GLY A 14 -24.10 9.05 49.11
N MET A 15 -24.27 10.13 48.33
CA MET A 15 -24.03 10.08 46.87
C MET A 15 -22.68 10.71 46.56
N ALA A 16 -21.61 9.91 46.61
CA ALA A 16 -20.34 10.27 46.02
C ALA A 16 -19.79 9.09 45.21
N LYS A 17 -19.41 9.40 43.97
CA LYS A 17 -18.70 8.59 42.96
C LYS A 17 -19.54 7.61 42.13
N LEU A 18 -20.10 8.12 41.03
CA LEU A 18 -20.36 7.35 39.80
C LEU A 18 -20.35 8.23 38.52
N SER A 19 -19.79 9.45 38.54
CA SER A 19 -20.04 10.44 37.47
C SER A 19 -18.85 10.89 36.62
N ASN A 20 -17.66 10.26 36.69
CA ASN A 20 -16.49 10.77 35.94
C ASN A 20 -15.79 9.78 34.98
N VAL A 21 -16.18 8.51 34.92
CA VAL A 21 -15.48 7.40 34.22
C VAL A 21 -15.36 7.58 32.69
N HIS A 22 -15.98 8.61 32.12
CA HIS A 22 -16.18 8.77 30.67
C HIS A 22 -15.74 10.13 30.11
N THR A 23 -14.75 10.78 30.74
CA THR A 23 -14.24 12.08 30.29
C THR A 23 -12.93 11.94 29.52
N GLU A 24 -12.71 12.82 28.53
CA GLU A 24 -11.46 12.93 27.75
C GLU A 24 -10.21 12.98 28.64
N ARG A 25 -10.32 13.63 29.80
CA ARG A 25 -9.25 13.68 30.81
C ARG A 25 -8.87 12.31 31.38
N ILE A 26 -9.82 11.40 31.58
CA ILE A 26 -9.50 10.04 32.06
C ILE A 26 -8.78 9.27 30.97
N PHE A 27 -9.29 9.32 29.75
CA PHE A 27 -8.65 8.67 28.60
C PHE A 27 -7.20 9.15 28.42
N GLU A 28 -6.99 10.46 28.48
CA GLU A 28 -5.67 11.09 28.42
C GLU A 28 -4.77 10.66 29.60
N ASN A 29 -5.29 10.61 30.83
CA ASN A 29 -4.53 10.15 31.99
C ASN A 29 -4.10 8.68 31.87
N GLU A 30 -5.01 7.76 31.50
CA GLU A 30 -4.69 6.33 31.39
C GLU A 30 -3.63 6.07 30.33
N LEU A 31 -3.72 6.76 29.19
CA LEU A 31 -2.72 6.72 28.13
C LEU A 31 -1.37 7.25 28.62
N CYS A 32 -1.35 8.42 29.26
CA CYS A 32 -0.15 9.02 29.83
C CYS A 32 0.50 8.12 30.90
N ASP A 33 -0.28 7.51 31.79
CA ASP A 33 0.20 6.61 32.84
C ASP A 33 0.85 5.36 32.22
N HIS A 34 0.28 4.83 31.13
CA HIS A 34 0.89 3.74 30.39
C HIS A 34 2.24 4.16 29.80
N LEU A 35 2.32 5.31 29.11
CA LEU A 35 3.56 5.79 28.52
C LEU A 35 4.65 6.02 29.58
N ALA A 36 4.28 6.64 30.70
CA ALA A 36 5.17 6.87 31.84
C ALA A 36 5.75 5.54 32.40
N SER A 37 4.90 4.52 32.49
CA SER A 37 5.30 3.18 32.95
C SER A 37 6.17 2.42 31.93
N ASN A 38 6.19 2.86 30.66
CA ASN A 38 6.85 2.18 29.56
C ASN A 38 7.96 3.03 28.90
N GLY A 39 8.66 3.81 29.72
CA GLY A 39 9.93 4.45 29.35
C GLY A 39 9.80 5.82 28.67
N TRP A 40 8.61 6.41 28.63
CA TRP A 40 8.44 7.82 28.30
C TRP A 40 8.50 8.69 29.55
N THR A 41 9.12 9.86 29.43
CA THR A 41 8.91 10.94 30.38
C THR A 41 7.60 11.64 30.02
N VAL A 42 6.65 11.73 30.96
CA VAL A 42 5.37 12.40 30.71
C VAL A 42 5.29 13.68 31.53
N LEU A 43 5.20 14.82 30.84
CA LEU A 43 5.09 16.15 31.43
C LEU A 43 3.64 16.62 31.33
N THR A 44 2.96 16.71 32.46
CA THR A 44 1.51 16.91 32.54
C THR A 44 1.10 18.34 32.87
N HIS A 45 2.08 19.18 33.24
CA HIS A 45 1.87 20.58 33.63
C HIS A 45 2.84 21.52 32.90
N PRO A 46 2.42 22.71 32.44
CA PRO A 46 3.30 23.65 31.71
C PRO A 46 4.58 24.04 32.46
N ARG A 47 4.57 24.03 33.80
CA ARG A 47 5.76 24.27 34.64
C ARG A 47 6.83 23.18 34.49
N GLU A 48 6.42 21.95 34.21
CA GLU A 48 7.32 20.82 33.98
C GLU A 48 7.97 20.89 32.60
N ALA A 49 7.29 21.53 31.65
CA ALA A 49 7.77 21.79 30.30
C ALA A 49 8.34 23.21 30.11
N ALA A 50 8.83 23.85 31.18
CA ALA A 50 9.22 25.27 31.17
C ALA A 50 10.36 25.60 30.18
N SER A 51 11.19 24.61 29.82
CA SER A 51 12.27 24.78 28.83
C SER A 51 11.79 24.64 27.38
N TYR A 52 10.56 24.18 27.13
CA TYR A 52 10.03 24.09 25.77
C TYR A 52 10.04 25.46 25.07
N SER A 53 10.69 25.51 23.91
CA SER A 53 10.74 26.70 23.07
C SER A 53 9.60 26.65 22.07
N ARG A 54 8.56 27.48 22.28
CA ARG A 54 7.48 27.68 21.30
C ARG A 54 8.02 28.18 19.95
N GLU A 55 8.96 29.13 19.99
CA GLU A 55 9.61 29.73 18.81
C GLU A 55 10.32 28.67 17.95
N LEU A 56 11.12 27.80 18.57
CA LEU A 56 11.91 26.81 17.83
C LEU A 56 11.19 25.48 17.64
N ALA A 57 10.07 25.27 18.36
CA ALA A 57 9.39 23.99 18.53
C ALA A 57 10.36 22.88 18.95
N LEU A 58 11.19 23.14 19.96
CA LEU A 58 12.17 22.20 20.50
C LEU A 58 12.04 22.12 22.02
N PHE A 59 12.43 20.97 22.57
CA PHE A 59 12.60 20.78 24.01
C PHE A 59 14.11 20.68 24.33
N PRO A 60 14.76 21.82 24.65
CA PRO A 60 16.22 21.94 24.74
C PRO A 60 16.87 21.03 25.79
N ASP A 61 16.22 20.81 26.92
CA ASP A 61 16.79 20.04 28.02
C ASP A 61 17.13 18.61 27.58
N ASP A 62 16.20 17.93 26.93
CA ASP A 62 16.42 16.58 26.39
C ASP A 62 17.47 16.55 25.28
N LEU A 63 17.44 17.55 24.39
CA LEU A 63 18.36 17.67 23.28
C LEU A 63 19.81 17.83 23.77
N LEU A 64 20.04 18.74 24.70
CA LEU A 64 21.34 19.00 25.29
C LEU A 64 21.80 17.79 26.11
N ALA A 65 20.94 17.24 26.96
CA ALA A 65 21.27 16.08 27.79
C ALA A 65 21.68 14.87 26.94
N PHE A 66 20.94 14.55 25.88
CA PHE A 66 21.28 13.45 24.98
C PHE A 66 22.66 13.64 24.34
N VAL A 67 22.92 14.82 23.76
CA VAL A 67 24.17 15.08 23.04
C VAL A 67 25.36 15.13 24.00
N GLN A 68 25.21 15.76 25.16
CA GLN A 68 26.29 15.86 26.15
C GLN A 68 26.66 14.50 26.76
N GLU A 69 25.68 13.63 27.01
CA GLU A 69 25.93 12.28 27.55
C GLU A 69 26.49 11.31 26.51
N THR A 70 26.00 11.37 25.28
CA THR A 70 26.42 10.41 24.23
C THR A 70 27.72 10.85 23.55
N GLN A 71 27.89 12.15 23.30
CA GLN A 71 28.95 12.68 22.43
C GLN A 71 29.80 13.77 23.12
N PRO A 72 30.40 13.51 24.31
CA PRO A 72 31.11 14.53 25.09
C PRO A 72 32.35 15.10 24.39
N ALA A 73 33.01 14.30 23.54
CA ALA A 73 34.17 14.74 22.76
C ALA A 73 33.77 15.78 21.69
N GLU A 74 32.68 15.53 20.97
CA GLU A 74 32.15 16.45 19.95
C GLU A 74 31.57 17.72 20.61
N TRP A 75 30.91 17.57 21.76
CA TRP A 75 30.47 18.71 22.57
C TRP A 75 31.64 19.61 22.99
N THR A 76 32.77 19.02 23.39
CA THR A 76 33.97 19.77 23.78
C THR A 76 34.55 20.55 22.61
N LYS A 77 34.57 19.98 21.39
CA LYS A 77 34.97 20.71 20.17
C LYS A 77 34.05 21.89 19.90
N PHE A 78 32.74 21.67 19.97
CA PHE A 78 31.74 22.71 19.74
C PHE A 78 31.90 23.88 20.72
N LYS A 79 32.07 23.61 22.02
CA LYS A 79 32.26 24.66 23.04
C LYS A 79 33.42 25.62 22.74
N LYS A 80 34.51 25.13 22.15
CA LYS A 80 35.70 25.96 21.80
C LYS A 80 35.36 27.11 20.86
N TRP A 81 34.32 26.98 20.04
CA TRP A 81 33.96 27.95 19.03
C TRP A 81 32.84 28.91 19.47
N HIS A 82 32.21 28.66 20.63
CA HIS A 82 30.97 29.34 21.03
C HIS A 82 31.03 30.00 22.43
N ASN A 83 32.23 30.31 22.94
CA ASN A 83 32.55 31.26 24.02
C ASN A 83 31.47 31.48 25.11
N GLY A 84 31.01 30.40 25.77
CA GLY A 84 30.09 30.48 26.92
C GLY A 84 28.59 30.52 26.58
N GLN A 85 28.20 30.60 25.30
CA GLN A 85 26.79 30.54 24.85
C GLN A 85 26.48 29.23 24.10
N SER A 86 27.25 28.19 24.35
CA SER A 86 27.24 26.97 23.53
C SER A 86 25.89 26.26 23.52
N GLU A 87 25.17 26.22 24.63
CA GLU A 87 23.85 25.55 24.70
C GLU A 87 22.81 26.25 23.82
N THR A 88 22.63 27.56 24.01
CA THR A 88 21.72 28.36 23.19
C THR A 88 22.08 28.30 21.72
N MET A 89 23.37 28.41 21.38
CA MET A 89 23.83 28.32 19.98
C MET A 89 23.61 26.94 19.38
N PHE A 90 23.79 25.87 20.16
CA PHE A 90 23.54 24.51 19.70
C PHE A 90 22.06 24.29 19.34
N VAL A 91 21.15 24.71 20.22
CA VAL A 91 19.70 24.59 19.99
C VAL A 91 19.28 25.39 18.75
N LYS A 92 19.77 26.63 18.61
CA LYS A 92 19.53 27.44 17.39
C LYS A 92 20.06 26.74 16.13
N ARG A 93 21.27 26.16 16.22
CA ARG A 93 21.86 25.46 15.08
C ARG A 93 21.05 24.23 14.69
N VAL A 94 20.54 23.47 15.67
CA VAL A 94 19.63 22.35 15.41
C VAL A 94 18.36 22.83 14.71
N ALA A 95 17.74 23.92 15.18
CA ALA A 95 16.57 24.50 14.53
C ALA A 95 16.85 24.90 13.05
N GLU A 96 17.98 25.57 12.78
CA GLU A 96 18.40 25.91 11.41
C GLU A 96 18.58 24.66 10.53
N GLN A 97 19.17 23.59 11.09
CA GLN A 97 19.35 22.34 10.36
C GLN A 97 18.02 21.64 10.09
N LEU A 98 17.07 21.70 11.03
CA LEU A 98 15.74 21.16 10.85
C LEU A 98 14.96 21.90 9.76
N ASP A 99 15.06 23.23 9.72
CA ASP A 99 14.40 24.03 8.68
C ASP A 99 14.97 23.74 7.29
N LYS A 100 16.26 23.42 7.21
CA LYS A 100 16.94 23.11 5.95
C LYS A 100 16.75 21.67 5.47
N HIS A 101 16.84 20.70 6.37
CA HIS A 101 16.95 19.28 6.02
C HIS A 101 15.78 18.41 6.52
N GLY A 102 15.09 18.86 7.57
CA GLY A 102 13.97 18.16 8.17
C GLY A 102 14.33 17.23 9.32
N THR A 103 13.35 16.96 10.19
CA THR A 103 13.51 16.13 11.40
C THR A 103 14.01 14.73 11.06
N LEU A 104 13.43 14.09 10.04
CA LEU A 104 13.80 12.73 9.66
C LEU A 104 15.27 12.61 9.25
N HIS A 105 15.76 13.58 8.46
CA HIS A 105 17.16 13.63 8.04
C HIS A 105 18.08 13.78 9.25
N LEU A 106 17.77 14.73 10.14
CA LEU A 106 18.61 15.01 11.31
C LEU A 106 18.68 13.83 12.27
N LEU A 107 17.56 13.12 12.48
CA LEU A 107 17.56 11.91 13.32
C LEU A 107 18.47 10.82 12.74
N ARG A 108 18.54 10.66 11.42
CA ARG A 108 19.33 9.58 10.76
C ARG A 108 20.78 9.93 10.48
N HIS A 109 21.06 11.19 10.20
CA HIS A 109 22.36 11.59 9.67
C HIS A 109 23.06 12.63 10.54
N GLY A 110 22.32 13.23 11.47
CA GLY A 110 22.82 14.30 12.29
C GLY A 110 23.20 15.52 11.47
N PHE A 111 24.14 16.30 11.98
CA PHE A 111 24.72 17.42 11.28
C PHE A 111 26.18 17.63 11.70
N LYS A 112 26.88 18.49 10.96
CA LYS A 112 28.26 18.88 11.25
C LYS A 112 28.31 20.38 11.45
N ASP A 113 28.99 20.80 12.51
CA ASP A 113 29.35 22.20 12.74
C ASP A 113 30.87 22.30 12.89
N ARG A 114 31.53 22.93 11.90
CA ARG A 114 32.99 23.05 11.81
C ARG A 114 33.69 21.70 11.92
N ASP A 115 34.37 21.39 13.02
CA ASP A 115 35.08 20.15 13.29
C ASP A 115 34.30 19.18 14.22
N ALA A 116 33.12 19.59 14.70
CA ALA A 116 32.22 18.78 15.52
C ALA A 116 31.12 18.13 14.67
N LYS A 117 30.87 16.82 14.87
CA LYS A 117 29.77 16.09 14.22
C LYS A 117 28.81 15.53 15.28
N PHE A 118 27.53 15.82 15.14
CA PHE A 118 26.52 15.41 16.10
C PHE A 118 25.46 14.54 15.46
N PHE A 119 25.15 13.42 16.11
CA PHE A 119 23.95 12.62 15.88
C PHE A 119 22.90 12.97 16.93
N LEU A 120 21.64 13.13 16.52
CA LEU A 120 20.55 13.55 17.42
C LEU A 120 19.67 12.38 17.87
N CYS A 121 19.96 11.19 17.38
CA CYS A 121 19.32 9.93 17.76
C CYS A 121 20.29 8.79 17.49
N GLN A 122 20.21 7.75 18.32
CA GLN A 122 20.83 6.47 18.02
C GLN A 122 19.74 5.44 17.76
N PHE A 123 19.56 4.97 16.53
CA PHE A 123 18.62 3.87 16.27
C PHE A 123 19.17 2.53 16.77
N ARG A 124 18.28 1.55 16.96
CA ARG A 124 18.65 0.22 17.47
C ARG A 124 19.74 -0.40 16.59
N PRO A 125 20.93 -0.74 17.14
CA PRO A 125 21.99 -1.35 16.36
C PRO A 125 21.56 -2.75 15.87
N ALA A 126 21.96 -3.11 14.65
CA ALA A 126 21.63 -4.41 14.06
C ALA A 126 22.32 -5.60 14.75
N ASN A 127 23.47 -5.35 15.40
CA ASN A 127 24.25 -6.36 16.12
C ASN A 127 25.01 -5.73 17.30
N LYS A 128 25.66 -6.55 18.12
CA LYS A 128 26.35 -6.16 19.36
C LYS A 128 27.84 -5.86 19.17
N LYS A 129 28.34 -5.78 17.93
CA LYS A 129 29.78 -5.57 17.63
C LYS A 129 30.33 -4.23 18.13
N ASN A 130 29.48 -3.20 18.23
CA ASN A 130 29.85 -1.92 18.81
C ASN A 130 28.99 -1.65 20.07
N PRO A 131 29.47 -2.02 21.27
CA PRO A 131 28.73 -1.83 22.52
C PRO A 131 28.37 -0.36 22.81
N GLN A 132 29.17 0.59 22.33
CA GLN A 132 28.90 2.02 22.55
C GLN A 132 27.59 2.47 21.90
N LEU A 133 27.26 1.93 20.72
CA LEU A 133 25.99 2.26 20.05
C LEU A 133 24.78 1.76 20.84
N TRP A 134 24.90 0.65 21.57
CA TRP A 134 23.85 0.18 22.47
C TRP A 134 23.70 1.08 23.69
N VAL A 135 24.81 1.54 24.27
CA VAL A 135 24.76 2.54 25.36
C VAL A 135 24.07 3.81 24.88
N TRP A 136 24.40 4.32 23.69
CA TRP A 136 23.75 5.50 23.13
C TRP A 136 22.27 5.26 22.79
N TYR A 137 21.91 4.06 22.34
CA TYR A 137 20.52 3.67 22.09
C TYR A 137 19.68 3.76 23.37
N GLU A 138 20.20 3.24 24.48
CA GLU A 138 19.52 3.30 25.77
C GLU A 138 19.36 4.73 26.28
N LYS A 139 20.28 5.62 25.90
CA LYS A 139 20.23 7.05 26.25
C LYS A 139 19.21 7.85 25.44
N ASN A 140 18.55 7.30 24.42
CA ASN A 140 17.45 8.02 23.78
C ASN A 140 16.36 8.35 24.80
N ARG A 141 15.92 9.60 24.81
CA ARG A 141 14.87 10.16 25.64
C ARG A 141 13.62 10.31 24.80
N LEU A 142 12.52 9.73 25.27
CA LEU A 142 11.21 9.92 24.68
C LEU A 142 10.37 10.68 25.70
N THR A 143 9.86 11.84 25.30
CA THR A 143 9.12 12.73 26.20
C THR A 143 7.79 13.08 25.57
N VAL A 144 6.71 12.96 26.33
CA VAL A 144 5.38 13.46 25.95
C VAL A 144 5.07 14.69 26.78
N ILE A 145 4.70 15.77 26.10
CA ILE A 145 4.18 16.97 26.77
C ILE A 145 2.68 17.05 26.50
N ARG A 146 1.92 17.14 27.59
CA ARG A 146 0.47 17.22 27.57
C ARG A 146 0.00 18.67 27.46
N GLN A 147 -1.08 18.88 26.72
CA GLN A 147 -1.69 20.21 26.49
C GLN A 147 -0.64 21.25 26.07
N LEU A 148 0.20 20.91 25.08
CA LEU A 148 1.32 21.75 24.67
C LEU A 148 0.82 22.95 23.87
N HIS A 149 0.98 24.14 24.45
CA HIS A 149 0.82 25.40 23.73
C HIS A 149 2.00 25.65 22.81
N TYR A 150 1.77 25.58 21.50
CA TYR A 150 2.83 25.58 20.49
C TYR A 150 3.03 26.95 19.82
N SER A 151 2.01 27.79 19.79
CA SER A 151 2.00 29.03 19.01
C SER A 151 2.57 30.22 19.79
N LEU A 152 3.18 31.15 19.06
CA LEU A 152 3.54 32.50 19.52
C LEU A 152 2.41 33.53 19.31
N HIS A 153 1.35 33.15 18.58
CA HIS A 153 0.30 34.07 18.12
C HIS A 153 -1.06 33.79 18.76
N ASN A 154 -1.23 32.61 19.34
CA ASN A 154 -2.43 32.17 20.01
C ASN A 154 -2.08 31.20 21.15
N GLU A 155 -3.07 30.86 21.98
CA GLU A 155 -2.92 29.92 23.09
C GLU A 155 -3.53 28.55 22.76
N ASN A 156 -3.60 28.17 21.48
CA ASN A 156 -4.04 26.81 21.14
C ASN A 156 -3.04 25.80 21.71
N SER A 157 -3.57 24.79 22.40
CA SER A 157 -2.82 23.61 22.85
C SER A 157 -3.09 22.43 21.92
N ILE A 158 -2.12 21.52 21.85
CA ILE A 158 -2.30 20.17 21.32
C ILE A 158 -2.28 19.20 22.49
N ASP A 159 -3.19 18.23 22.51
CA ASP A 159 -3.37 17.34 23.66
C ASP A 159 -2.08 16.59 24.01
N LEU A 160 -1.42 15.98 23.02
CA LEU A 160 -0.14 15.31 23.22
C LEU A 160 0.88 15.69 22.13
N VAL A 161 2.10 16.00 22.54
CA VAL A 161 3.22 16.18 21.62
C VAL A 161 4.38 15.30 22.06
N HIS A 162 4.83 14.44 21.15
CA HIS A 162 5.88 13.46 21.39
C HIS A 162 7.22 14.02 20.88
N PHE A 163 8.23 13.94 21.73
CA PHE A 163 9.60 14.35 21.46
C PHE A 163 10.53 13.15 21.54
N LEU A 164 11.52 13.12 20.65
CA LEU A 164 12.66 12.22 20.69
C LEU A 164 13.93 13.06 20.83
N ASN A 165 14.63 12.92 21.96
CA ASN A 165 15.82 13.71 22.29
C ASN A 165 15.60 15.21 22.09
N GLY A 166 14.41 15.71 22.47
CA GLY A 166 14.03 17.11 22.35
C GLY A 166 13.54 17.57 20.98
N LEU A 167 13.52 16.69 19.96
CA LEU A 167 12.97 16.98 18.63
C LEU A 167 11.51 16.51 18.55
N PRO A 168 10.56 17.32 18.06
CA PRO A 168 9.17 16.89 17.91
C PRO A 168 9.05 15.88 16.78
N VAL A 169 8.39 14.75 17.05
CA VAL A 169 8.23 13.65 16.10
C VAL A 169 6.77 13.35 15.77
N SER A 170 5.84 13.56 16.69
CA SER A 170 4.41 13.46 16.40
C SER A 170 3.56 14.35 17.30
N THR A 171 2.34 14.63 16.85
CA THR A 171 1.29 15.25 17.66
C THR A 171 0.06 14.34 17.72
N ALA A 172 -0.77 14.49 18.76
CA ALA A 172 -2.07 13.84 18.84
C ALA A 172 -3.14 14.76 19.43
N GLU A 173 -4.35 14.68 18.88
CA GLU A 173 -5.59 15.22 19.46
C GLU A 173 -6.47 14.04 19.87
N LEU A 174 -6.94 14.05 21.12
CA LEU A 174 -7.69 12.96 21.74
C LEU A 174 -9.16 13.35 21.87
N LYS A 175 -10.06 12.38 21.67
CA LYS A 175 -11.50 12.53 21.87
C LYS A 175 -12.08 11.27 22.50
N THR A 176 -13.24 11.39 23.12
CA THR A 176 -13.99 10.24 23.67
C THR A 176 -15.33 10.14 22.99
N ASP A 177 -15.64 8.99 22.38
CA ASP A 177 -16.81 8.84 21.48
C ASP A 177 -18.18 9.04 22.18
N LEU A 178 -18.18 9.13 23.52
CA LEU A 178 -19.35 9.52 24.32
C LEU A 178 -19.68 11.03 24.27
N THR A 179 -18.72 11.87 23.88
CA THR A 179 -18.87 13.34 23.81
C THR A 179 -18.54 13.88 22.42
N GLN A 180 -17.38 13.50 21.89
CA GLN A 180 -16.84 13.93 20.60
C GLN A 180 -16.15 12.74 19.94
N ASN A 181 -16.38 12.54 18.66
CA ASN A 181 -15.85 11.37 17.96
C ASN A 181 -14.60 11.72 17.13
N ILE A 182 -14.09 10.73 16.42
CA ILE A 182 -12.91 10.86 15.56
C ILE A 182 -13.00 12.01 14.54
N LYS A 183 -14.19 12.35 14.05
CA LYS A 183 -14.39 13.45 13.10
C LYS A 183 -14.11 14.80 13.74
N ASP A 184 -14.40 14.95 15.03
CA ASP A 184 -14.14 16.19 15.76
C ASP A 184 -12.63 16.43 15.89
N ALA A 185 -11.85 15.40 16.22
CA ALA A 185 -10.38 15.48 16.22
C ALA A 185 -9.82 15.87 14.85
N ILE A 186 -10.33 15.25 13.77
CA ILE A 186 -9.92 15.59 12.39
C ILE A 186 -10.28 17.03 12.05
N ILE A 187 -11.48 17.49 12.40
CA ILE A 187 -11.94 18.87 12.15
C ILE A 187 -11.08 19.86 12.91
N GLN A 188 -10.72 19.58 14.16
CA GLN A 188 -9.85 20.42 14.98
C GLN A 188 -8.48 20.60 14.33
N TYR A 189 -7.88 19.52 13.80
CA TYR A 189 -6.65 19.64 13.01
C TYR A 189 -6.82 20.50 11.75
N LYS A 190 -7.94 20.31 11.02
CA LYS A 190 -8.20 21.02 9.76
C LYS A 190 -8.47 22.51 9.94
N LYS A 191 -9.08 22.91 11.05
CA LYS A 191 -9.56 24.28 11.27
C LYS A 191 -8.70 25.07 12.25
N ASP A 192 -8.24 24.43 13.32
CA ASP A 192 -7.64 25.12 14.46
C ASP A 192 -6.12 24.89 14.54
N ARG A 193 -5.59 23.83 13.93
CA ARG A 193 -4.15 23.49 13.88
C ARG A 193 -3.55 23.79 12.51
N LEU A 194 -3.71 25.04 12.06
CA LEU A 194 -3.16 25.46 10.77
C LEU A 194 -1.63 25.58 10.85
N PRO A 195 -0.86 25.09 9.86
CA PRO A 195 0.58 25.32 9.77
C PRO A 195 0.97 26.80 9.67
N LYS A 196 0.01 27.66 9.36
CA LYS A 196 0.20 29.10 9.25
C LYS A 196 -0.92 29.75 10.04
N ASP A 197 -0.58 30.59 11.01
CA ASP A 197 -1.58 31.23 11.85
C ASP A 197 -2.55 32.03 10.97
N ALA A 198 -3.84 31.92 11.29
CA ALA A 198 -4.90 32.48 10.48
C ALA A 198 -4.85 34.02 10.44
N LYS A 199 -4.38 34.67 11.51
CA LYS A 199 -4.36 36.13 11.69
C LYS A 199 -2.99 36.71 11.33
N SER A 200 -1.92 36.29 11.99
CA SER A 200 -0.56 36.83 11.78
C SER A 200 0.03 36.44 10.43
N LYS A 201 -0.45 35.33 9.84
CA LYS A 201 0.15 34.72 8.64
C LYS A 201 1.61 34.30 8.88
N GLU A 202 2.04 34.13 10.12
CA GLU A 202 3.34 33.55 10.43
C GLU A 202 3.25 32.02 10.50
N LEU A 203 4.40 31.36 10.31
CA LEU A 203 4.46 29.90 10.29
C LEU A 203 4.45 29.35 11.71
N GLU A 204 3.65 28.31 11.93
CA GLU A 204 3.67 27.55 13.18
C GLU A 204 4.77 26.49 13.09
N ALA A 205 5.90 26.72 13.78
CA ALA A 205 7.11 25.90 13.64
C ALA A 205 6.82 24.40 13.82
N LEU A 206 6.10 24.03 14.89
CA LEU A 206 5.76 22.64 15.21
C LEU A 206 5.00 21.91 14.09
N LEU A 207 4.17 22.64 13.34
CA LEU A 207 3.22 22.10 12.36
C LEU A 207 3.74 22.17 10.91
N GLN A 208 4.98 22.61 10.72
CA GLN A 208 5.59 22.65 9.40
C GLN A 208 5.90 21.23 8.89
N PHE A 209 5.41 20.95 7.68
CA PHE A 209 5.64 19.69 6.99
C PHE A 209 7.14 19.35 6.97
N LYS A 210 7.48 18.10 7.32
CA LYS A 210 8.82 17.47 7.37
C LYS A 210 9.89 18.15 8.26
N THR A 211 9.75 19.42 8.64
CA THR A 211 10.77 20.18 9.39
C THR A 211 10.63 20.08 10.90
N ARG A 212 9.43 19.77 11.41
CA ARG A 212 9.19 19.45 12.82
C ARG A 212 8.41 18.15 12.94
N ALA A 213 7.21 18.16 13.53
CA ALA A 213 6.43 16.94 13.74
C ALA A 213 6.21 16.21 12.40
N LEU A 214 6.45 14.89 12.40
CA LEU A 214 6.47 14.09 11.18
C LEU A 214 5.11 13.45 10.87
N VAL A 215 4.27 13.30 11.89
CA VAL A 215 2.93 12.71 11.80
C VAL A 215 2.01 13.30 12.88
N HIS A 216 0.72 13.42 12.56
CA HIS A 216 -0.31 13.97 13.43
C HIS A 216 -1.43 12.93 13.55
N PHE A 217 -1.77 12.54 14.78
CA PHE A 217 -2.77 11.52 15.08
C PHE A 217 -4.07 12.15 15.59
N ALA A 218 -5.17 11.91 14.91
CA ALA A 218 -6.50 12.09 15.46
C ALA A 218 -6.91 10.77 16.12
N VAL A 219 -7.27 10.81 17.41
CA VAL A 219 -7.51 9.60 18.20
C VAL A 219 -8.85 9.75 18.92
N SER A 220 -9.73 8.77 18.76
CA SER A 220 -10.88 8.59 19.65
C SER A 220 -10.70 7.33 20.49
N THR A 221 -11.69 7.02 21.33
CA THR A 221 -11.69 5.76 22.07
C THR A 221 -11.82 4.55 21.14
N ASP A 222 -12.46 4.72 19.98
CA ASP A 222 -12.74 3.63 19.03
C ASP A 222 -11.80 3.59 17.82
N GLU A 223 -11.33 4.73 17.31
CA GLU A 223 -10.60 4.80 16.04
C GLU A 223 -9.36 5.73 16.07
N VAL A 224 -8.39 5.44 15.21
CA VAL A 224 -7.20 6.26 15.00
C VAL A 224 -7.08 6.63 13.52
N PHE A 225 -6.84 7.91 13.27
CA PHE A 225 -6.51 8.46 11.97
C PHE A 225 -5.21 9.24 12.04
N MET A 226 -4.46 9.29 10.94
CA MET A 226 -3.19 10.00 10.90
C MET A 226 -2.98 10.78 9.60
N THR A 227 -2.15 11.81 9.66
CA THR A 227 -1.66 12.54 8.48
C THR A 227 -0.22 12.97 8.69
N THR A 228 0.56 13.00 7.61
CA THR A 228 1.96 13.49 7.63
C THR A 228 2.07 14.94 7.19
N LYS A 229 0.97 15.56 6.75
CA LYS A 229 0.94 16.96 6.31
C LYS A 229 -0.40 17.61 6.61
N LEU A 230 -0.38 18.63 7.48
CA LEU A 230 -1.49 19.55 7.66
C LEU A 230 -1.51 20.58 6.51
N ASP A 231 -2.70 20.84 5.96
CA ASP A 231 -2.97 21.80 4.85
C ASP A 231 -4.39 22.38 4.98
N GLY A 232 -4.79 22.69 6.22
CA GLY A 232 -6.14 23.18 6.55
C GLY A 232 -7.23 22.21 6.09
N GLU A 233 -8.28 22.72 5.44
CA GLU A 233 -9.38 21.90 4.91
C GLU A 233 -8.93 20.81 3.91
N LYS A 234 -7.81 21.06 3.20
CA LYS A 234 -7.23 20.11 2.23
C LYS A 234 -6.43 18.99 2.90
N THR A 235 -6.25 19.03 4.22
CA THR A 235 -5.60 17.94 4.96
C THR A 235 -6.34 16.63 4.70
N TYR A 236 -5.57 15.59 4.37
CA TYR A 236 -6.10 14.26 4.17
C TYR A 236 -5.61 13.35 5.29
N PHE A 237 -6.55 12.75 6.00
CA PHE A 237 -6.31 11.80 7.08
C PHE A 237 -6.53 10.38 6.59
N LEU A 238 -5.62 9.49 6.96
CA LEU A 238 -5.66 8.06 6.66
C LEU A 238 -6.08 7.30 7.91
N PRO A 239 -6.96 6.29 7.82
CA PRO A 239 -7.21 5.40 8.93
C PRO A 239 -5.93 4.65 9.31
N PHE A 240 -5.76 4.40 10.60
CA PHE A 240 -4.61 3.71 11.16
C PHE A 240 -5.10 2.67 12.19
N ASN A 241 -6.00 1.79 11.73
CA ASN A 241 -6.79 0.86 12.54
C ASN A 241 -6.36 -0.61 12.34
N LEU A 242 -6.68 -1.47 13.31
CA LEU A 242 -6.38 -2.91 13.31
C LEU A 242 -7.16 -3.68 12.24
N GLY A 243 -8.40 -3.27 11.94
CA GLY A 243 -9.37 -4.05 11.19
C GLY A 243 -10.23 -4.91 12.12
N ARG A 244 -11.54 -4.94 11.88
CA ARG A 244 -12.49 -5.76 12.64
C ARG A 244 -12.71 -7.08 11.93
N SER A 245 -12.45 -8.21 12.59
CA SER A 245 -12.69 -9.52 11.98
C SER A 245 -14.13 -9.63 11.47
N ASP A 246 -14.29 -10.14 10.25
CA ASP A 246 -15.60 -10.39 9.65
C ASP A 246 -16.14 -11.81 9.93
N GLY A 247 -15.38 -12.62 10.70
CA GLY A 247 -15.71 -14.02 10.97
C GLY A 247 -15.50 -14.98 9.78
N MET A 248 -15.05 -14.49 8.64
CA MET A 248 -14.93 -15.20 7.36
C MET A 248 -13.49 -15.23 6.85
N GLY A 249 -12.51 -15.07 7.74
CA GLY A 249 -11.09 -15.04 7.41
C GLY A 249 -10.58 -13.68 6.91
N GLY A 250 -11.41 -12.63 6.98
CA GLY A 250 -11.09 -11.26 6.59
C GLY A 250 -11.31 -10.24 7.71
N ALA A 251 -11.38 -8.99 7.29
CA ALA A 251 -11.65 -7.86 8.17
C ALA A 251 -12.45 -6.75 7.47
N THR A 252 -13.08 -5.90 8.29
CA THR A 252 -13.78 -4.65 7.95
C THR A 252 -13.03 -3.46 8.58
N ALA A 253 -13.43 -2.22 8.26
CA ALA A 253 -12.77 -1.02 8.79
C ALA A 253 -13.00 -0.82 10.31
N GLY A 254 -12.05 -0.15 10.96
CA GLY A 254 -12.10 0.20 12.39
C GLY A 254 -11.37 -0.82 13.27
N ASN A 255 -11.58 -0.74 14.59
CA ASN A 255 -10.87 -1.58 15.57
C ASN A 255 -11.79 -2.63 16.22
N PRO A 256 -11.30 -3.86 16.48
CA PRO A 256 -12.01 -4.83 17.30
C PRO A 256 -12.14 -4.32 18.74
N PRO A 257 -13.04 -4.89 19.55
CA PRO A 257 -13.06 -4.66 20.98
C PRO A 257 -11.67 -4.87 21.58
N ALA A 258 -11.31 -4.03 22.54
CA ALA A 258 -10.05 -4.17 23.26
C ALA A 258 -9.99 -5.55 23.94
N PRO A 259 -8.85 -6.25 23.90
CA PRO A 259 -8.64 -7.44 24.71
C PRO A 259 -8.87 -7.13 26.20
N GLU A 260 -9.20 -8.16 26.98
CA GLU A 260 -9.40 -8.02 28.43
C GLU A 260 -8.19 -7.32 29.08
N GLY A 261 -8.45 -6.28 29.88
CA GLY A 261 -7.43 -5.49 30.56
C GLY A 261 -6.75 -4.39 29.72
N LYS A 262 -7.07 -4.24 28.43
CA LYS A 262 -6.49 -3.19 27.56
C LYS A 262 -7.26 -1.86 27.53
N GLY A 263 -8.50 -1.85 28.04
CA GLY A 263 -9.34 -0.66 28.08
C GLY A 263 -10.02 -0.38 26.74
N TYR A 264 -9.41 0.46 25.90
CA TYR A 264 -10.04 1.01 24.69
C TYR A 264 -9.61 0.28 23.40
N PRO A 265 -10.48 0.19 22.38
CA PRO A 265 -10.12 -0.36 21.06
C PRO A 265 -8.83 0.21 20.44
N THR A 266 -8.47 1.45 20.77
CA THR A 266 -7.26 2.14 20.29
C THR A 266 -5.97 1.82 21.07
N TRP A 267 -6.00 0.86 22.01
CA TRP A 267 -4.88 0.50 22.90
C TRP A 267 -3.54 0.28 22.19
N TYR A 268 -3.57 -0.33 21.01
CA TYR A 268 -2.38 -0.66 20.23
C TYR A 268 -1.55 0.59 19.87
N LEU A 269 -2.16 1.78 19.85
CA LEU A 269 -1.45 3.01 19.54
C LEU A 269 -0.38 3.32 20.58
N TRP A 270 -0.72 3.32 21.87
CA TRP A 270 0.26 3.60 22.93
C TRP A 270 1.06 2.38 23.35
N GLU A 271 0.44 1.19 23.37
CA GLU A 271 1.13 -0.02 23.84
C GLU A 271 2.06 -0.64 22.81
N GLN A 272 1.76 -0.51 21.51
CA GLN A 272 2.55 -1.12 20.45
C GLN A 272 3.26 -0.08 19.60
N VAL A 273 2.54 0.92 19.09
CA VAL A 273 3.09 1.86 18.09
C VAL A 273 4.02 2.89 18.75
N TRP A 274 3.63 3.43 19.90
CA TRP A 274 4.46 4.35 20.70
C TRP A 274 5.38 3.65 21.70
N ALA A 275 5.45 2.32 21.69
CA ALA A 275 6.51 1.61 22.42
C ALA A 275 7.89 2.07 21.90
N LYS A 276 8.83 2.38 22.81
CA LYS A 276 10.15 2.98 22.49
C LYS A 276 10.83 2.35 21.28
N ASP A 277 10.99 1.03 21.30
CA ASP A 277 11.66 0.27 20.25
C ASP A 277 10.93 0.38 18.91
N VAL A 278 9.60 0.28 18.92
CA VAL A 278 8.77 0.33 17.72
C VAL A 278 8.75 1.74 17.13
N TRP A 279 8.63 2.75 17.98
CA TRP A 279 8.61 4.14 17.55
C TRP A 279 9.94 4.56 16.90
N LEU A 280 11.06 4.18 17.52
CA LEU A 280 12.38 4.36 16.94
C LEU A 280 12.54 3.57 15.64
N ASP A 281 11.96 2.37 15.55
CA ASP A 281 11.98 1.58 14.32
C ASP A 281 11.17 2.22 13.19
N ILE A 282 10.01 2.79 13.49
CA ILE A 282 9.18 3.53 12.52
C ILE A 282 9.97 4.71 11.94
N LEU A 283 10.58 5.53 12.81
CA LEU A 283 11.38 6.69 12.42
C LEU A 283 12.67 6.29 11.70
N GLY A 284 13.28 5.16 12.10
CA GLY A 284 14.54 4.68 11.55
C GLY A 284 14.40 3.94 10.23
N ASN A 285 13.37 3.12 10.07
CA ASN A 285 13.30 2.06 9.05
C ASN A 285 11.99 1.98 8.25
N PHE A 286 10.95 2.77 8.58
CA PHE A 286 9.70 2.79 7.82
C PHE A 286 9.43 4.12 7.12
N LEU A 287 9.49 5.22 7.89
CA LEU A 287 9.17 6.56 7.40
C LEU A 287 10.13 6.95 6.27
N HIS A 288 9.65 7.45 5.14
CA HIS A 288 10.54 7.88 4.06
C HIS A 288 9.94 9.04 3.27
N LEU A 289 10.79 9.89 2.70
CA LEU A 289 10.37 11.03 1.90
C LEU A 289 10.38 10.64 0.43
N GLU A 290 9.20 10.48 -0.17
CA GLU A 290 9.07 10.25 -1.60
C GLU A 290 9.15 11.59 -2.34
N VAL A 291 10.10 11.71 -3.27
CA VAL A 291 10.28 12.91 -4.09
C VAL A 291 10.01 12.56 -5.55
N LYS A 292 8.88 13.03 -6.09
CA LYS A 292 8.51 12.86 -7.49
C LYS A 292 8.74 14.14 -8.26
N GLN A 293 9.33 14.02 -9.45
CA GLN A 293 9.36 15.11 -10.42
C GLN A 293 8.24 14.85 -11.41
N ASP A 294 7.19 15.66 -11.33
CA ASP A 294 6.11 15.67 -12.30
C ASP A 294 6.38 16.78 -13.31
N GLU A 295 6.32 16.46 -14.59
CA GLU A 295 6.34 17.46 -15.64
C GLU A 295 4.90 17.77 -16.03
N ASP A 296 4.51 19.03 -15.93
CA ASP A 296 3.20 19.50 -16.38
C ASP A 296 3.08 19.21 -17.89
N PRO A 297 2.21 18.28 -18.33
CA PRO A 297 2.21 17.82 -19.72
C PRO A 297 1.86 18.92 -20.72
N LYS A 298 1.21 20.00 -20.26
CA LYS A 298 0.76 21.11 -21.11
C LYS A 298 1.77 22.24 -21.19
N THR A 299 2.57 22.44 -20.14
CA THR A 299 3.49 23.58 -20.04
C THR A 299 4.97 23.19 -20.00
N GLY A 300 5.29 21.89 -19.90
CA GLY A 300 6.65 21.37 -19.72
C GLY A 300 7.29 21.78 -18.38
N LYS A 301 6.53 22.41 -17.47
CA LYS A 301 7.06 22.86 -16.19
C LYS A 301 7.25 21.69 -15.24
N LYS A 302 8.49 21.46 -14.82
CA LYS A 302 8.83 20.49 -13.78
C LYS A 302 8.36 20.99 -12.41
N ARG A 303 7.60 20.17 -11.71
CA ARG A 303 7.16 20.36 -10.33
C ARG A 303 7.74 19.24 -9.49
N VAL A 304 8.32 19.60 -8.35
CA VAL A 304 8.76 18.63 -7.36
C VAL A 304 7.62 18.43 -6.37
N LYS A 305 7.12 17.20 -6.27
CA LYS A 305 6.13 16.79 -5.28
C LYS A 305 6.82 15.92 -4.23
N GLU A 306 6.81 16.40 -3.00
CA GLU A 306 7.33 15.67 -1.85
C GLU A 306 6.17 15.09 -1.05
N THR A 307 6.26 13.82 -0.68
CA THR A 307 5.27 13.11 0.15
C THR A 307 6.00 12.34 1.24
N LEU A 308 5.70 12.62 2.50
CA LEU A 308 6.25 11.86 3.62
C LEU A 308 5.38 10.63 3.85
N ILE A 309 5.93 9.45 3.57
CA ILE A 309 5.22 8.16 3.63
C ILE A 309 5.43 7.56 5.02
N PHE A 310 4.37 7.63 5.85
CA PHE A 310 4.25 6.89 7.10
C PHE A 310 3.57 5.55 6.81
N PRO A 311 4.01 4.42 7.41
CA PRO A 311 3.41 3.12 7.14
C PRO A 311 1.93 3.10 7.54
N ARG A 312 1.08 2.50 6.71
CA ARG A 312 -0.29 2.16 7.15
C ARG A 312 -0.21 1.05 8.19
N PHE A 313 -1.22 0.92 9.05
CA PHE A 313 -1.17 -0.01 10.17
C PHE A 313 -0.89 -1.46 9.73
N HIS A 314 -1.63 -1.99 8.75
CA HIS A 314 -1.42 -3.35 8.22
C HIS A 314 -0.03 -3.57 7.62
N GLN A 315 0.62 -2.51 7.13
CA GLN A 315 1.98 -2.59 6.59
C GLN A 315 3.02 -2.64 7.70
N LEU A 316 2.83 -1.84 8.76
CA LEU A 316 3.66 -1.88 9.96
C LEU A 316 3.55 -3.26 10.63
N ASP A 317 2.32 -3.72 10.81
CA ASP A 317 1.99 -4.97 11.48
C ASP A 317 2.58 -6.18 10.74
N VAL A 318 2.35 -6.32 9.43
CA VAL A 318 2.90 -7.47 8.69
C VAL A 318 4.43 -7.52 8.71
N VAL A 319 5.10 -6.37 8.54
CA VAL A 319 6.57 -6.34 8.51
C VAL A 319 7.14 -6.69 9.87
N ARG A 320 6.54 -6.18 10.96
CA ARG A 320 6.97 -6.51 12.32
C ARG A 320 6.74 -7.98 12.64
N ASN A 321 5.55 -8.49 12.38
CA ASN A 321 5.23 -9.91 12.61
C ASN A 321 6.17 -10.84 11.84
N LEU A 322 6.50 -10.51 10.59
CA LEU A 322 7.49 -11.26 9.79
C LEU A 322 8.88 -11.21 10.44
N VAL A 323 9.37 -10.02 10.80
CA VAL A 323 10.71 -9.85 11.39
C VAL A 323 10.82 -10.59 12.72
N ASP A 324 9.84 -10.42 13.60
CA ASP A 324 9.84 -11.03 14.94
C ASP A 324 9.76 -12.55 14.85
N THR A 325 8.90 -13.08 13.95
CA THR A 325 8.75 -14.52 13.75
C THR A 325 10.00 -15.13 13.12
N VAL A 326 10.58 -14.50 12.10
CA VAL A 326 11.83 -14.97 11.47
C VAL A 326 13.00 -14.93 12.45
N ALA A 327 13.06 -13.93 13.33
CA ALA A 327 14.09 -13.85 14.36
C ALA A 327 14.05 -15.06 15.32
N GLN A 328 12.87 -15.62 15.55
CA GLN A 328 12.65 -16.79 16.42
C GLN A 328 12.84 -18.11 15.67
N GLU A 329 12.27 -18.24 14.47
CA GLU A 329 12.25 -19.50 13.71
C GLU A 329 13.50 -19.74 12.85
N GLY A 330 14.22 -18.68 12.49
CA GLY A 330 15.36 -18.75 11.58
C GLY A 330 14.99 -18.95 10.11
N ALA A 331 15.93 -19.51 9.33
CA ALA A 331 15.75 -19.74 7.90
C ALA A 331 15.05 -21.09 7.61
N GLY A 332 14.45 -21.22 6.41
CA GLY A 332 13.81 -22.47 5.94
C GLY A 332 12.29 -22.48 6.03
N GLN A 333 11.67 -21.35 6.39
CA GLN A 333 10.23 -21.24 6.65
C GLN A 333 9.44 -20.64 5.49
N VAL A 334 8.12 -20.74 5.55
CA VAL A 334 7.20 -20.12 4.58
C VAL A 334 6.26 -19.12 5.24
N TYR A 335 5.97 -18.05 4.53
CA TYR A 335 5.10 -16.97 4.95
C TYR A 335 4.23 -16.53 3.76
N LEU A 336 2.91 -16.72 3.88
CA LEU A 336 1.94 -16.22 2.91
C LEU A 336 1.27 -14.96 3.43
N VAL A 337 1.48 -13.84 2.77
CA VAL A 337 0.86 -12.54 3.09
C VAL A 337 -0.25 -12.27 2.09
N GLN A 338 -1.50 -12.29 2.57
CA GLN A 338 -2.70 -12.01 1.79
C GLN A 338 -3.13 -10.55 1.93
N HIS A 339 -2.66 -9.66 1.07
CA HIS A 339 -2.98 -8.23 1.10
C HIS A 339 -3.71 -7.78 -0.17
N SER A 340 -4.80 -7.03 -0.01
CA SER A 340 -5.62 -6.51 -1.12
C SER A 340 -4.80 -5.82 -2.23
N ALA A 341 -5.25 -5.95 -3.48
CA ALA A 341 -4.64 -5.25 -4.61
C ALA A 341 -4.77 -3.73 -4.43
N GLY A 342 -3.64 -3.01 -4.51
CA GLY A 342 -3.62 -1.57 -4.30
C GLY A 342 -3.48 -1.11 -2.84
N SER A 343 -3.40 -2.05 -1.88
CA SER A 343 -3.17 -1.78 -0.45
C SER A 343 -1.79 -1.18 -0.11
N GLY A 344 -0.86 -1.15 -1.08
CA GLY A 344 0.51 -0.68 -0.88
C GLY A 344 1.53 -1.79 -0.60
N LYS A 345 1.27 -3.04 -1.01
CA LYS A 345 2.17 -4.21 -0.86
C LYS A 345 3.63 -3.94 -1.21
N SER A 346 3.88 -3.11 -2.23
CA SER A 346 5.23 -2.73 -2.66
C SER A 346 6.08 -2.17 -1.51
N ASN A 347 5.50 -1.33 -0.64
CA ASN A 347 6.21 -0.80 0.53
C ASN A 347 6.47 -1.89 1.56
N SER A 348 5.49 -2.76 1.84
CA SER A 348 5.67 -3.90 2.76
C SER A 348 6.77 -4.85 2.29
N ILE A 349 6.85 -5.12 0.97
CA ILE A 349 7.92 -5.91 0.37
C ILE A 349 9.27 -5.21 0.55
N ALA A 350 9.32 -3.90 0.30
CA ALA A 350 10.56 -3.14 0.42
C ALA A 350 11.10 -3.06 1.85
N TRP A 351 10.23 -2.78 2.82
CA TRP A 351 10.59 -2.80 4.23
C TRP A 351 10.98 -4.22 4.67
N SER A 352 10.23 -5.25 4.28
CA SER A 352 10.60 -6.64 4.59
C SER A 352 11.97 -7.00 4.03
N ALA A 353 12.25 -6.67 2.77
CA ALA A 353 13.54 -6.98 2.14
C ALA A 353 14.71 -6.33 2.87
N HIS A 354 14.59 -5.03 3.17
CA HIS A 354 15.59 -4.28 3.93
C HIS A 354 15.82 -4.87 5.33
N ARG A 355 14.73 -5.20 6.04
CA ARG A 355 14.81 -5.76 7.39
C ARG A 355 15.44 -7.14 7.39
N MET A 356 15.04 -8.04 6.50
CA MET A 356 15.59 -9.39 6.41
C MET A 356 17.09 -9.37 6.05
N ALA A 357 17.55 -8.40 5.25
CA ALA A 357 18.96 -8.27 4.89
C ALA A 357 19.88 -7.87 6.08
N ASN A 358 19.28 -7.25 7.10
CA ASN A 358 19.97 -6.75 8.29
C ASN A 358 19.57 -7.47 9.59
N LEU A 359 18.71 -8.48 9.50
CA LEU A 359 18.22 -9.22 10.66
C LEU A 359 19.30 -10.14 11.21
N HIS A 360 19.57 -10.02 12.50
CA HIS A 360 20.48 -10.90 13.24
C HIS A 360 19.68 -11.71 14.26
N GLY A 361 20.07 -12.97 14.44
CA GLY A 361 19.47 -13.88 15.42
C GLY A 361 19.97 -13.61 16.84
N ALA A 362 19.51 -14.43 17.78
CA ALA A 362 19.94 -14.35 19.19
C ALA A 362 21.45 -14.56 19.39
N ASP A 363 22.10 -15.25 18.44
CA ASP A 363 23.54 -15.49 18.38
C ASP A 363 24.34 -14.32 17.74
N ASP A 364 23.68 -13.20 17.46
CA ASP A 364 24.25 -12.01 16.83
C ASP A 364 24.78 -12.25 15.40
N ASN A 365 24.40 -13.37 14.76
CA ASN A 365 24.72 -13.67 13.37
C ASN A 365 23.57 -13.31 12.44
N LYS A 366 23.87 -12.89 11.21
CA LYS A 366 22.86 -12.61 10.18
C LYS A 366 22.01 -13.85 9.90
N ILE A 367 20.68 -13.72 9.90
CA ILE A 367 19.77 -14.83 9.57
C ILE A 367 19.85 -15.18 8.09
N PHE A 368 19.95 -14.18 7.21
CA PHE A 368 20.11 -14.38 5.77
C PHE A 368 21.37 -13.68 5.27
N ASP A 369 22.08 -14.35 4.37
CA ASP A 369 23.23 -13.81 3.65
C ASP A 369 22.78 -12.89 2.51
N SER A 370 21.67 -13.24 1.85
CA SER A 370 21.07 -12.47 0.77
C SER A 370 19.55 -12.60 0.77
N VAL A 371 18.88 -11.49 0.44
CA VAL A 371 17.44 -11.42 0.17
C VAL A 371 17.23 -11.26 -1.33
N ILE A 372 16.36 -12.08 -1.91
CA ILE A 372 16.05 -12.08 -3.33
C ILE A 372 14.60 -11.66 -3.49
N VAL A 373 14.36 -10.51 -4.12
CA VAL A 373 13.03 -10.01 -4.43
C VAL A 373 12.71 -10.33 -5.88
N ILE A 374 11.61 -11.04 -6.08
CA ILE A 374 11.11 -11.47 -7.38
C ILE A 374 9.84 -10.69 -7.70
N THR A 375 9.89 -9.91 -8.77
CA THR A 375 8.77 -9.08 -9.22
C THR A 375 8.81 -8.89 -10.74
N ASP A 376 7.65 -8.62 -11.34
CA ASP A 376 7.52 -8.17 -12.73
C ASP A 376 7.52 -6.63 -12.85
N ARG A 377 7.47 -5.89 -11.72
CA ARG A 377 7.29 -4.44 -11.71
C ARG A 377 8.61 -3.69 -11.68
N ARG A 378 8.94 -3.02 -12.78
CA ARG A 378 10.04 -2.03 -12.83
C ARG A 378 9.92 -0.93 -11.77
N VAL A 379 8.68 -0.55 -11.40
CA VAL A 379 8.41 0.47 -10.37
C VAL A 379 8.81 -0.03 -8.98
N LEU A 380 8.62 -1.32 -8.69
CA LEU A 380 9.02 -1.89 -7.41
C LEU A 380 10.54 -1.84 -7.24
N ASP A 381 11.31 -2.12 -8.31
CA ASP A 381 12.78 -1.99 -8.29
C ASP A 381 13.21 -0.59 -7.84
N LYS A 382 12.58 0.45 -8.42
CA LYS A 382 12.90 1.85 -8.11
C LYS A 382 12.55 2.18 -6.66
N GLN A 383 11.36 1.79 -6.20
CA GLN A 383 10.94 2.00 -4.81
C GLN A 383 11.83 1.27 -3.81
N LEU A 384 12.22 0.02 -4.09
CA LEU A 384 13.18 -0.74 -3.28
C LEU A 384 14.52 -0.01 -3.17
N GLN A 385 15.07 0.45 -4.30
CA GLN A 385 16.34 1.18 -4.32
C GLN A 385 16.24 2.49 -3.56
N GLU A 386 15.17 3.27 -3.78
CA GLU A 386 14.93 4.53 -3.08
C GLU A 386 14.78 4.32 -1.58
N THR A 387 13.94 3.36 -1.18
CA THR A 387 13.69 2.99 0.22
C THR A 387 15.01 2.58 0.89
N ILE A 388 15.75 1.63 0.33
CA ILE A 388 17.02 1.16 0.92
C ILE A 388 18.06 2.27 0.93
N SER A 389 18.15 3.11 -0.11
CA SER A 389 19.11 4.23 -0.15
C SER A 389 18.87 5.29 0.92
N GLN A 390 17.62 5.47 1.38
CA GLN A 390 17.29 6.42 2.45
C GLN A 390 17.63 5.89 3.85
N PHE A 391 17.93 4.59 3.97
CA PHE A 391 18.32 3.93 5.22
C PHE A 391 19.81 3.55 5.23
N GLU A 392 20.38 3.16 4.08
CA GLU A 392 21.78 2.72 3.95
C GLU A 392 22.57 3.59 2.96
N HIS A 393 23.69 4.14 3.43
CA HIS A 393 24.61 4.97 2.62
C HIS A 393 25.62 4.16 1.79
N LYS A 394 25.62 2.83 1.89
CA LYS A 394 26.61 1.99 1.22
C LYS A 394 26.17 1.68 -0.21
N SER A 395 27.03 1.99 -1.17
CA SER A 395 26.84 1.56 -2.56
C SER A 395 26.95 0.03 -2.66
N GLY A 396 26.04 -0.60 -3.42
CA GLY A 396 26.05 -2.05 -3.69
C GLY A 396 25.19 -2.91 -2.75
N VAL A 397 24.34 -2.32 -1.92
CA VAL A 397 23.39 -3.04 -1.04
C VAL A 397 22.26 -3.69 -1.85
N VAL A 398 21.82 -3.00 -2.91
CA VAL A 398 20.80 -3.48 -3.85
C VAL A 398 21.41 -3.67 -5.23
N GLN A 399 21.24 -4.85 -5.82
CA GLN A 399 21.66 -5.12 -7.18
C GLN A 399 20.49 -5.63 -8.03
N LYS A 400 20.22 -4.96 -9.14
CA LYS A 400 19.27 -5.39 -10.15
C LYS A 400 19.93 -6.38 -11.12
N ILE A 401 19.22 -7.46 -11.46
CA ILE A 401 19.69 -8.46 -12.43
C ILE A 401 18.91 -8.32 -13.74
N ASP A 402 19.47 -7.59 -14.69
CA ASP A 402 18.88 -7.24 -15.98
C ASP A 402 19.54 -7.94 -17.18
N LYS A 403 20.77 -8.44 -17.05
CA LYS A 403 21.51 -9.06 -18.17
C LYS A 403 21.23 -10.54 -18.31
N ASN A 404 21.83 -11.37 -17.45
CA ASN A 404 21.78 -12.82 -17.59
C ASN A 404 21.88 -13.53 -16.23
N SER A 405 21.79 -14.85 -16.26
CA SER A 405 21.86 -15.71 -15.07
C SER A 405 23.27 -15.75 -14.43
N GLN A 406 24.34 -15.35 -15.15
CA GLN A 406 25.69 -15.21 -14.58
C GLN A 406 25.79 -14.02 -13.63
N GLN A 407 25.24 -12.86 -14.01
CA GLN A 407 25.18 -11.66 -13.16
C GLN A 407 24.49 -11.95 -11.81
N LEU A 408 23.44 -12.77 -11.84
CA LEU A 408 22.75 -13.25 -10.64
C LEU A 408 23.67 -14.15 -9.79
N ALA A 409 24.36 -15.10 -10.41
CA ALA A 409 25.28 -15.97 -9.69
C ALA A 409 26.42 -15.18 -9.04
N GLU A 410 26.98 -14.18 -9.73
CA GLU A 410 28.00 -13.27 -9.20
C GLU A 410 27.49 -12.48 -7.99
N ALA A 411 26.28 -11.91 -8.07
CA ALA A 411 25.67 -11.19 -6.96
C ALA A 411 25.51 -12.08 -5.70
N LEU A 412 25.02 -13.30 -5.88
CA LEU A 412 24.84 -14.27 -4.79
C LEU A 412 26.18 -14.77 -4.23
N MET A 413 27.19 -14.96 -5.08
CA MET A 413 28.55 -15.33 -4.63
C MET A 413 29.19 -14.20 -3.83
N LYS A 414 29.07 -12.96 -4.29
CA LYS A 414 29.57 -11.75 -3.62
C LYS A 414 28.88 -11.46 -2.28
N GLY A 415 27.71 -12.04 -2.05
CA GLY A 415 26.92 -11.79 -0.84
C GLY A 415 26.24 -10.42 -0.88
N THR A 416 25.75 -10.01 -2.05
CA THR A 416 24.93 -8.80 -2.17
C THR A 416 23.72 -8.93 -1.23
N PRO A 417 23.48 -7.95 -0.32
CA PRO A 417 22.41 -8.05 0.67
C PRO A 417 21.02 -8.20 0.08
N VAL A 418 20.70 -7.42 -0.96
CA VAL A 418 19.40 -7.46 -1.64
C VAL A 418 19.61 -7.58 -3.16
N VAL A 419 18.98 -8.59 -3.76
CA VAL A 419 19.00 -8.86 -5.20
C VAL A 419 17.58 -8.75 -5.74
N VAL A 420 17.37 -7.93 -6.77
CA VAL A 420 16.06 -7.77 -7.40
C VAL A 420 16.08 -8.35 -8.80
N THR A 421 15.11 -9.20 -9.11
CA THR A 421 15.06 -9.94 -10.37
C THR A 421 13.64 -10.30 -10.80
N THR A 422 13.53 -10.82 -12.02
CA THR A 422 12.25 -11.20 -12.60
C THR A 422 11.92 -12.66 -12.34
N ILE A 423 10.63 -12.97 -12.36
CA ILE A 423 10.10 -14.31 -12.10
C ILE A 423 10.58 -15.38 -13.07
N GLN A 424 10.88 -15.02 -14.33
CA GLN A 424 11.40 -15.96 -15.33
C GLN A 424 12.76 -16.55 -14.92
N LYS A 425 13.52 -15.87 -14.06
CA LYS A 425 14.82 -16.34 -13.56
C LYS A 425 14.69 -17.23 -12.31
N PHE A 426 13.48 -17.45 -11.80
CA PHE A 426 13.24 -18.19 -10.56
C PHE A 426 13.77 -19.64 -10.55
N PRO A 427 13.56 -20.47 -11.59
CA PRO A 427 14.09 -21.83 -11.59
C PRO A 427 15.61 -21.88 -11.43
N PHE A 428 16.30 -20.97 -12.12
CA PHE A 428 17.75 -20.83 -12.06
C PHE A 428 18.23 -20.36 -10.68
N ILE A 429 17.53 -19.41 -10.05
CA ILE A 429 17.82 -18.96 -8.68
C ILE A 429 17.83 -20.15 -7.73
N LEU A 430 16.77 -20.97 -7.79
CA LEU A 430 16.60 -22.10 -6.89
C LEU A 430 17.69 -23.16 -7.04
N ASP A 431 18.10 -23.45 -8.27
CA ASP A 431 19.22 -24.38 -8.51
C ASP A 431 20.53 -23.85 -7.92
N LYS A 432 20.76 -22.53 -7.99
CA LYS A 432 21.97 -21.92 -7.42
C LYS A 432 21.96 -21.89 -5.90
N VAL A 433 20.89 -21.43 -5.27
CA VAL A 433 20.83 -21.32 -3.79
C VAL A 433 20.84 -22.69 -3.11
N LYS A 434 20.27 -23.73 -3.75
CA LYS A 434 20.35 -25.12 -3.26
C LYS A 434 21.79 -25.66 -3.25
N GLY A 435 22.62 -25.22 -4.20
CA GLY A 435 24.02 -25.62 -4.30
C GLY A 435 24.96 -24.89 -3.32
N MET A 436 24.53 -23.77 -2.72
CA MET A 436 25.38 -22.94 -1.85
C MET A 436 25.32 -23.41 -0.39
N LYS A 437 26.20 -24.35 -0.02
CA LYS A 437 26.35 -24.82 1.37
C LYS A 437 26.77 -23.67 2.30
N GLY A 438 26.16 -23.60 3.48
CA GLY A 438 26.48 -22.64 4.52
C GLY A 438 25.89 -21.24 4.34
N LYS A 439 25.20 -20.96 3.23
CA LYS A 439 24.48 -19.70 3.01
C LYS A 439 22.97 -19.87 3.17
N ARG A 440 22.33 -18.87 3.75
CA ARG A 440 20.89 -18.77 3.99
C ARG A 440 20.28 -17.65 3.17
N PHE A 441 19.11 -17.90 2.58
CA PHE A 441 18.46 -16.97 1.66
C PHE A 441 17.01 -16.71 2.04
N ALA A 442 16.56 -15.47 1.86
CA ALA A 442 15.15 -15.12 1.86
C ALA A 442 14.70 -14.84 0.42
N ILE A 443 13.63 -15.48 -0.04
CA ILE A 443 13.02 -15.19 -1.33
C ILE A 443 11.67 -14.54 -1.09
N ILE A 444 11.53 -13.29 -1.53
CA ILE A 444 10.27 -12.55 -1.51
C ILE A 444 9.67 -12.57 -2.91
N VAL A 445 8.43 -13.03 -3.03
CA VAL A 445 7.70 -13.15 -4.30
C VAL A 445 6.50 -12.21 -4.27
N ASP A 446 6.44 -11.26 -5.20
CA ASP A 446 5.25 -10.41 -5.42
C ASP A 446 4.26 -11.11 -6.37
N GLU A 447 2.96 -11.03 -6.06
CA GLU A 447 1.84 -11.65 -6.78
C GLU A 447 1.95 -13.17 -6.98
N ALA A 448 2.10 -13.91 -5.89
CA ALA A 448 2.08 -15.38 -5.90
C ALA A 448 0.64 -15.94 -5.96
N HIS A 449 -0.03 -15.98 -7.12
CA HIS A 449 -1.28 -16.75 -7.30
C HIS A 449 -1.01 -18.05 -8.08
N SER A 450 -2.00 -18.71 -8.66
CA SER A 450 -1.80 -19.89 -9.54
C SER A 450 -2.88 -19.90 -10.63
N SER A 451 -2.65 -20.54 -11.78
CA SER A 451 -3.72 -20.92 -12.71
C SER A 451 -4.21 -22.37 -12.44
N GLN A 452 -5.41 -22.73 -12.89
CA GLN A 452 -5.99 -24.08 -12.71
C GLN A 452 -5.63 -25.06 -13.84
N SER A 453 -4.83 -24.66 -14.84
CA SER A 453 -4.58 -25.50 -16.01
C SER A 453 -3.26 -26.28 -15.89
N GLY A 454 -3.37 -27.59 -15.66
CA GLY A 454 -2.24 -28.54 -15.68
C GLY A 454 -1.49 -28.64 -17.02
N THR A 455 -1.93 -27.91 -18.06
CA THR A 455 -1.31 -27.84 -19.38
C THR A 455 -0.10 -26.90 -19.45
N ALA A 456 -0.04 -25.84 -18.62
CA ALA A 456 1.08 -24.89 -18.60
C ALA A 456 2.40 -25.53 -18.10
N ALA A 457 2.32 -26.40 -17.08
CA ALA A 457 3.45 -27.17 -16.56
C ALA A 457 4.06 -28.11 -17.62
N ARG A 458 3.21 -28.64 -18.53
CA ARG A 458 3.61 -29.53 -19.63
C ARG A 458 4.46 -28.80 -20.68
N ASN A 459 4.06 -27.58 -21.05
CA ASN A 459 4.80 -26.76 -22.03
C ASN A 459 6.07 -26.14 -21.46
N MET A 460 6.11 -25.82 -20.16
CA MET A 460 7.37 -25.44 -19.50
C MET A 460 8.40 -26.57 -19.54
N LYS A 461 7.96 -27.83 -19.36
CA LYS A 461 8.82 -29.00 -19.52
C LYS A 461 9.37 -29.09 -20.95
N ILE A 462 8.51 -28.85 -21.96
CA ILE A 462 8.87 -28.84 -23.39
C ILE A 462 9.79 -27.65 -23.75
N ALA A 463 9.57 -26.46 -23.19
CA ALA A 463 10.36 -25.26 -23.46
C ALA A 463 11.74 -25.27 -22.76
N LEU A 464 11.85 -25.93 -21.60
CA LEU A 464 13.10 -26.10 -20.85
C LEU A 464 13.95 -27.27 -21.37
N THR A 465 13.35 -28.26 -22.04
CA THR A 465 14.06 -29.28 -22.83
C THR A 465 14.22 -28.80 -24.27
N SER A 466 15.30 -28.06 -24.55
CA SER A 466 15.54 -27.45 -25.86
C SER A 466 15.43 -28.45 -27.03
N GLY A 467 14.68 -28.11 -28.09
CA GLY A 467 15.02 -28.50 -29.46
C GLY A 467 14.04 -29.36 -30.28
N GLU A 468 13.14 -30.14 -29.66
CA GLU A 468 12.29 -31.07 -30.43
C GLU A 468 10.80 -30.87 -30.13
N LYS A 469 10.03 -30.48 -31.16
CA LYS A 469 8.57 -30.60 -31.14
C LYS A 469 8.23 -32.09 -30.96
N PRO A 470 7.49 -32.51 -29.92
CA PRO A 470 6.97 -33.86 -29.88
C PRO A 470 5.94 -34.00 -31.01
N LEU A 471 6.17 -34.93 -31.94
CA LEU A 471 5.14 -35.35 -32.87
C LEU A 471 4.02 -36.03 -32.07
N SER A 472 2.82 -35.46 -32.15
CA SER A 472 1.52 -36.04 -31.76
C SER A 472 1.44 -36.67 -30.36
N ALA A 473 0.95 -35.91 -29.37
CA ALA A 473 0.46 -36.47 -28.11
C ALA A 473 -1.02 -36.89 -28.25
N PRO A 474 -1.49 -37.96 -27.57
CA PRO A 474 -2.90 -38.35 -27.61
C PRO A 474 -3.80 -37.38 -26.81
N ALA A 475 -5.09 -37.32 -27.19
CA ALA A 475 -6.11 -36.50 -26.54
C ALA A 475 -6.19 -36.75 -25.02
N VAL A 476 -6.46 -35.69 -24.26
CA VAL A 476 -6.54 -35.74 -22.79
C VAL A 476 -7.98 -35.48 -22.36
N GLN A 477 -8.50 -36.37 -21.51
CA GLN A 477 -9.77 -36.19 -20.83
C GLN A 477 -9.57 -35.26 -19.63
N VAL A 478 -10.34 -34.17 -19.58
CA VAL A 478 -10.34 -33.22 -18.48
C VAL A 478 -11.74 -33.18 -17.87
N GLU A 479 -11.84 -33.34 -16.56
CA GLU A 479 -13.10 -33.13 -15.85
C GLU A 479 -13.31 -31.64 -15.59
N LEU A 480 -14.44 -31.12 -16.06
CA LEU A 480 -14.93 -29.77 -15.83
C LEU A 480 -16.35 -29.89 -15.27
N ASP A 481 -16.58 -29.36 -14.07
CA ASP A 481 -17.90 -29.34 -13.40
C ASP A 481 -18.62 -30.71 -13.36
N GLY A 482 -17.86 -31.80 -13.21
CA GLY A 482 -18.41 -33.16 -13.13
C GLY A 482 -18.70 -33.81 -14.49
N GLU A 483 -18.38 -33.15 -15.60
CA GLU A 483 -18.44 -33.72 -16.95
C GLU A 483 -17.04 -33.94 -17.52
N THR A 484 -16.81 -35.13 -18.09
CA THR A 484 -15.55 -35.46 -18.75
C THR A 484 -15.55 -34.92 -20.18
N VAL A 485 -14.69 -33.95 -20.48
CA VAL A 485 -14.57 -33.36 -21.82
C VAL A 485 -13.25 -33.81 -22.45
N GLU A 486 -13.32 -34.36 -23.67
CA GLU A 486 -12.15 -34.70 -24.48
C GLU A 486 -11.60 -33.44 -25.15
N VAL A 487 -10.37 -33.07 -24.80
CA VAL A 487 -9.68 -31.92 -25.39
C VAL A 487 -8.70 -32.43 -26.47
N PRO A 488 -8.82 -32.00 -27.74
CA PRO A 488 -7.86 -32.32 -28.80
C PRO A 488 -6.44 -31.86 -28.44
N ALA A 489 -5.42 -32.60 -28.87
CA ALA A 489 -4.01 -32.34 -28.51
C ALA A 489 -3.40 -31.09 -29.18
N ASP A 490 -4.16 -30.45 -30.08
CA ASP A 490 -3.72 -29.41 -31.00
C ASP A 490 -4.21 -28.01 -30.58
N VAL A 491 -4.64 -27.83 -29.33
CA VAL A 491 -4.94 -26.49 -28.79
C VAL A 491 -3.63 -25.71 -28.69
N GLU A 492 -3.43 -24.75 -29.61
CA GLU A 492 -2.45 -23.68 -29.43
C GLU A 492 -2.83 -22.89 -28.17
N ILE A 493 -2.17 -23.21 -27.06
CA ILE A 493 -2.23 -22.41 -25.83
C ILE A 493 -1.44 -21.14 -26.10
N ASP A 494 -2.07 -19.98 -25.91
CA ASP A 494 -1.39 -18.69 -26.07
C ASP A 494 -0.20 -18.64 -25.09
N PRO A 495 1.02 -18.29 -25.52
CA PRO A 495 2.15 -18.07 -24.60
C PRO A 495 1.83 -17.08 -23.47
N GLU A 496 0.85 -16.19 -23.67
CA GLU A 496 0.34 -15.29 -22.62
C GLU A 496 -0.56 -15.96 -21.57
N ASP A 497 -0.97 -17.22 -21.75
CA ASP A 497 -1.79 -17.97 -20.79
C ASP A 497 -0.94 -18.73 -19.76
N VAL A 498 0.38 -18.83 -19.98
CA VAL A 498 1.33 -19.34 -18.98
C VAL A 498 1.71 -18.20 -18.04
N THR A 499 1.30 -18.30 -16.79
CA THR A 499 1.55 -17.24 -15.81
C THR A 499 2.91 -17.44 -15.12
N SER A 500 3.50 -16.34 -14.68
CA SER A 500 4.66 -16.30 -13.77
C SER A 500 4.53 -17.24 -12.57
N GLU A 501 3.29 -17.43 -12.15
CA GLU A 501 2.83 -18.17 -10.99
C GLU A 501 2.94 -19.69 -11.18
N ASP A 502 2.62 -20.19 -12.37
CA ASP A 502 2.73 -21.61 -12.71
C ASP A 502 4.19 -22.07 -12.60
N VAL A 503 5.13 -21.19 -12.96
CA VAL A 503 6.58 -21.40 -12.80
C VAL A 503 6.96 -21.56 -11.33
N VAL A 504 6.43 -20.71 -10.44
CA VAL A 504 6.79 -20.77 -9.02
C VAL A 504 6.26 -22.04 -8.37
N ASN A 505 4.98 -22.36 -8.62
CA ASN A 505 4.33 -23.52 -8.01
C ASN A 505 4.92 -24.84 -8.51
N GLU A 506 5.17 -24.97 -9.81
CA GLU A 506 5.79 -26.17 -10.37
C GLU A 506 7.20 -26.40 -9.82
N VAL A 507 7.99 -25.33 -9.67
CA VAL A 507 9.33 -25.47 -9.11
C VAL A 507 9.29 -25.78 -7.61
N MET A 508 8.30 -25.25 -6.89
CA MET A 508 8.08 -25.55 -5.45
C MET A 508 7.51 -26.95 -5.21
N SER A 509 6.67 -27.48 -6.11
CA SER A 509 6.07 -28.81 -6.00
C SER A 509 7.04 -29.92 -6.41
N SER A 510 7.85 -29.68 -7.45
CA SER A 510 8.79 -30.67 -8.01
C SER A 510 10.09 -30.82 -7.21
N ARG A 511 10.40 -29.89 -6.30
CA ARG A 511 11.67 -29.87 -5.55
C ARG A 511 11.41 -29.88 -4.05
N MET A 512 12.02 -30.83 -3.34
CA MET A 512 12.09 -30.80 -1.87
C MET A 512 12.69 -29.46 -1.42
N ARG A 513 11.93 -28.69 -0.61
CA ARG A 513 12.28 -27.32 -0.23
C ARG A 513 13.64 -27.28 0.46
N PRO A 514 14.59 -26.46 -0.02
CA PRO A 514 15.89 -26.33 0.63
C PRO A 514 15.72 -25.74 2.04
N LYS A 515 16.27 -26.40 3.06
CA LYS A 515 16.20 -25.93 4.46
C LYS A 515 16.92 -24.59 4.70
N ASN A 516 17.76 -24.15 3.77
CA ASN A 516 18.48 -22.89 3.84
C ASN A 516 17.75 -21.71 3.16
N VAL A 517 16.51 -21.90 2.71
CA VAL A 517 15.74 -20.88 1.99
C VAL A 517 14.39 -20.66 2.66
N SER A 518 14.11 -19.41 3.06
CA SER A 518 12.77 -18.99 3.48
C SER A 518 12.02 -18.32 2.33
N TYR A 519 10.71 -18.54 2.24
CA TYR A 519 9.84 -17.98 1.20
C TYR A 519 8.79 -17.04 1.79
N PHE A 520 8.67 -15.85 1.20
CA PHE A 520 7.73 -14.81 1.58
C PHE A 520 6.88 -14.47 0.36
N ALA A 521 5.67 -15.01 0.29
CA ALA A 521 4.76 -14.84 -0.82
C ALA A 521 3.75 -13.71 -0.51
N PHE A 522 3.76 -12.63 -1.29
CA PHE A 522 2.81 -11.52 -1.17
C PHE A 522 1.77 -11.61 -2.27
N THR A 523 0.50 -11.54 -1.89
CA THR A 523 -0.57 -11.94 -2.80
C THR A 523 -1.92 -11.35 -2.39
N ALA A 524 -2.80 -10.97 -3.32
CA ALA A 524 -4.16 -10.52 -2.97
C ALA A 524 -5.21 -11.65 -2.80
N THR A 525 -5.11 -12.69 -3.62
CA THR A 525 -6.09 -13.74 -3.87
C THR A 525 -5.48 -15.15 -3.89
N PRO A 526 -4.90 -15.65 -2.79
CA PRO A 526 -4.24 -16.95 -2.78
C PRO A 526 -5.23 -18.06 -3.18
N LYS A 527 -4.88 -18.89 -4.18
CA LYS A 527 -5.67 -20.08 -4.52
C LYS A 527 -5.35 -21.24 -3.57
N GLY A 528 -6.16 -22.30 -3.60
CA GLY A 528 -5.95 -23.52 -2.81
C GLY A 528 -4.52 -24.06 -2.87
N LYS A 529 -3.90 -24.12 -4.07
CA LYS A 529 -2.51 -24.59 -4.19
C LYS A 529 -1.48 -23.65 -3.56
N THR A 530 -1.67 -22.34 -3.71
CA THR A 530 -0.83 -21.33 -3.04
C THR A 530 -0.95 -21.44 -1.52
N MET A 531 -2.17 -21.66 -1.02
CA MET A 531 -2.44 -21.90 0.40
C MET A 531 -1.74 -23.17 0.90
N GLU A 532 -1.85 -24.29 0.18
CA GLU A 532 -1.12 -25.52 0.51
C GLU A 532 0.40 -25.32 0.53
N LEU A 533 0.94 -24.53 -0.39
CA LEU A 533 2.39 -24.36 -0.53
C LEU A 533 2.95 -23.36 0.48
N PHE A 534 2.33 -22.20 0.65
CA PHE A 534 2.88 -21.09 1.43
C PHE A 534 2.12 -20.80 2.72
N GLY A 535 0.90 -21.33 2.87
CA GLY A 535 0.12 -21.22 4.09
C GLY A 535 0.71 -22.05 5.22
N ARG A 536 0.36 -21.67 6.45
CA ARG A 536 0.74 -22.38 7.67
C ARG A 536 -0.48 -23.12 8.21
N ALA A 537 -0.29 -24.31 8.75
CA ALA A 537 -1.41 -25.06 9.32
C ALA A 537 -1.96 -24.32 10.55
N ASN A 538 -3.24 -23.97 10.52
CA ASN A 538 -3.96 -23.45 11.67
C ASN A 538 -4.02 -24.52 12.75
N ALA A 539 -3.66 -24.18 14.00
CA ALA A 539 -3.58 -25.16 15.08
C ALA A 539 -4.95 -25.75 15.48
N ALA A 540 -6.04 -25.03 15.27
CA ALA A 540 -7.40 -25.47 15.62
C ALA A 540 -8.08 -26.26 14.50
N THR A 541 -7.87 -25.90 13.23
CA THR A 541 -8.57 -26.51 12.08
C THR A 541 -7.68 -27.47 11.27
N GLY A 542 -6.35 -27.38 11.39
CA GLY A 542 -5.39 -28.12 10.58
C GLY A 542 -5.29 -27.65 9.12
N LEU A 543 -6.12 -26.69 8.70
CA LEU A 543 -6.14 -26.16 7.34
C LEU A 543 -5.05 -25.08 7.16
N PRO A 544 -4.48 -24.95 5.96
CA PRO A 544 -3.51 -23.89 5.68
C PRO A 544 -4.18 -22.51 5.72
N GLU A 545 -3.61 -21.58 6.47
CA GLU A 545 -4.01 -20.17 6.56
C GLU A 545 -2.87 -19.22 6.16
N PRO A 546 -3.17 -18.00 5.69
CA PRO A 546 -2.15 -16.99 5.46
C PRO A 546 -1.49 -16.59 6.79
N PHE A 547 -0.21 -16.27 6.73
CA PHE A 547 0.52 -15.71 7.87
C PHE A 547 -0.03 -14.33 8.28
N HIS A 548 -0.51 -13.55 7.32
CA HIS A 548 -1.11 -12.24 7.58
C HIS A 548 -2.16 -11.90 6.52
N VAL A 549 -3.25 -11.26 6.93
CA VAL A 549 -4.37 -10.89 6.05
C VAL A 549 -4.65 -9.39 6.16
N TYR A 550 -4.83 -8.74 5.02
CA TYR A 550 -5.43 -7.41 4.87
C TYR A 550 -6.42 -7.46 3.71
N SER A 551 -7.71 -7.56 4.03
CA SER A 551 -8.76 -7.92 3.09
C SER A 551 -9.08 -6.78 2.11
N MET A 552 -9.71 -7.12 0.98
CA MET A 552 -10.20 -6.11 0.06
C MET A 552 -11.34 -5.28 0.68
N ARG A 553 -12.21 -5.93 1.46
CA ARG A 553 -13.30 -5.27 2.18
C ARG A 553 -12.80 -4.19 3.12
N GLN A 554 -11.81 -4.50 3.98
CA GLN A 554 -11.17 -3.53 4.85
C GLN A 554 -10.58 -2.37 4.04
N ALA A 555 -9.85 -2.67 2.96
CA ALA A 555 -9.24 -1.65 2.12
C ALA A 555 -10.26 -0.71 1.44
N ILE A 556 -11.43 -1.23 1.07
CA ILE A 556 -12.55 -0.45 0.50
C ILE A 556 -13.17 0.44 1.58
N GLU A 557 -13.54 -0.14 2.72
CA GLU A 557 -14.22 0.58 3.80
C GLU A 557 -13.33 1.64 4.46
N GLU A 558 -12.00 1.40 4.51
CA GLU A 558 -10.99 2.38 4.94
C GLU A 558 -10.71 3.45 3.87
N GLY A 559 -11.27 3.32 2.66
CA GLY A 559 -11.09 4.28 1.58
C GLY A 559 -9.65 4.29 1.04
N PHE A 560 -8.95 3.16 1.05
CA PHE A 560 -7.65 2.99 0.39
C PHE A 560 -7.76 2.55 -1.06
N ILE A 561 -8.88 1.91 -1.43
CA ILE A 561 -9.25 1.56 -2.80
C ILE A 561 -10.76 1.80 -3.02
N LEU A 562 -11.18 1.93 -4.28
CA LEU A 562 -12.59 2.02 -4.66
C LEU A 562 -13.22 0.63 -4.81
N ASP A 563 -14.50 0.53 -4.45
CA ASP A 563 -15.32 -0.64 -4.76
C ASP A 563 -15.68 -0.66 -6.25
N VAL A 564 -15.13 -1.63 -6.98
CA VAL A 564 -15.35 -1.80 -8.42
C VAL A 564 -16.68 -2.49 -8.70
N LEU A 565 -17.17 -3.32 -7.79
CA LEU A 565 -18.36 -4.14 -7.99
C LEU A 565 -19.65 -3.36 -7.80
N LYS A 566 -19.61 -2.29 -7.00
CA LYS A 566 -20.76 -1.38 -6.79
C LYS A 566 -21.41 -0.88 -8.09
N ASN A 567 -20.63 -0.72 -9.15
CA ASN A 567 -21.10 -0.25 -10.46
C ASN A 567 -20.78 -1.24 -11.59
N TYR A 568 -20.82 -2.53 -11.26
CA TYR A 568 -20.68 -3.61 -12.24
C TYR A 568 -22.03 -3.90 -12.89
N THR A 569 -22.10 -3.80 -14.22
CA THR A 569 -23.34 -4.03 -14.99
C THR A 569 -23.08 -5.06 -16.09
N SER A 570 -23.83 -6.16 -16.07
CA SER A 570 -23.83 -7.07 -17.23
C SER A 570 -24.61 -6.45 -18.39
N TYR A 571 -24.22 -6.75 -19.62
CA TYR A 571 -24.86 -6.23 -20.81
C TYR A 571 -26.35 -6.57 -20.86
N LYS A 572 -26.72 -7.78 -20.43
CA LYS A 572 -28.13 -8.20 -20.34
C LYS A 572 -28.94 -7.27 -19.42
N MET A 573 -28.37 -6.85 -18.30
CA MET A 573 -29.00 -5.89 -17.39
C MET A 573 -29.00 -4.47 -17.96
N PHE A 574 -27.88 -4.05 -18.56
CA PHE A 574 -27.75 -2.78 -19.26
C PHE A 574 -28.84 -2.60 -20.32
N TYR A 575 -29.05 -3.64 -21.14
CA TYR A 575 -30.09 -3.74 -22.13
C TYR A 575 -31.50 -3.67 -21.52
N LYS A 576 -31.79 -4.49 -20.50
CA LYS A 576 -33.11 -4.52 -19.84
C LYS A 576 -33.47 -3.18 -19.20
N LEU A 577 -32.53 -2.55 -18.51
CA LEU A 577 -32.74 -1.24 -17.89
C LEU A 577 -33.00 -0.15 -18.93
N GLY A 578 -32.47 -0.33 -20.15
CA GLY A 578 -32.80 0.51 -21.28
C GLY A 578 -34.18 0.24 -21.85
N ALA A 579 -34.54 -1.02 -22.07
CA ALA A 579 -35.87 -1.37 -22.58
C ALA A 579 -37.00 -0.92 -21.62
N LEU A 580 -36.74 -0.92 -20.30
CA LEU A 580 -37.71 -0.49 -19.28
C LEU A 580 -37.88 1.03 -19.17
N SER A 581 -36.97 1.84 -19.71
CA SER A 581 -37.12 3.31 -19.66
C SER A 581 -38.05 3.90 -20.72
N ASP A 582 -38.55 3.08 -21.65
CA ASP A 582 -39.58 3.45 -22.62
C ASP A 582 -41.03 3.31 -22.08
N GLU A 583 -41.27 2.63 -20.94
CA GLU A 583 -42.61 2.47 -20.34
C GLU A 583 -42.81 3.35 -19.08
N LYS A 584 -43.41 4.54 -19.28
CA LYS A 584 -43.96 5.56 -18.34
C LYS A 584 -43.90 5.34 -16.79
N LEU A 585 -43.22 6.27 -16.07
CA LEU A 585 -43.68 7.18 -14.97
C LEU A 585 -42.56 7.64 -13.99
N VAL A 586 -42.13 8.92 -14.12
CA VAL A 586 -41.54 9.87 -13.12
C VAL A 586 -40.26 9.46 -12.30
N PRO A 587 -39.55 10.41 -11.64
CA PRO A 587 -38.19 10.81 -11.97
C PRO A 587 -37.13 10.27 -10.98
N GLN A 588 -36.16 9.48 -11.44
CA GLN A 588 -34.86 9.34 -10.77
C GLN A 588 -33.75 9.00 -11.78
N GLY A 589 -32.77 9.91 -11.87
CA GLY A 589 -31.42 9.67 -12.41
C GLY A 589 -31.26 9.75 -13.92
N LYS A 590 -30.44 10.71 -14.39
CA LYS A 590 -30.01 10.88 -15.80
C LYS A 590 -29.41 9.59 -16.42
N ALA A 591 -28.98 8.62 -15.60
CA ALA A 591 -28.48 7.33 -16.05
C ALA A 591 -29.55 6.40 -16.66
N LYS A 592 -30.84 6.53 -16.29
CA LYS A 592 -31.90 5.60 -16.72
C LYS A 592 -32.43 5.87 -18.13
N THR A 593 -32.48 7.13 -18.55
CA THR A 593 -32.95 7.55 -19.89
C THR A 593 -31.94 7.21 -20.99
N VAL A 594 -30.67 7.02 -20.62
CA VAL A 594 -29.53 6.74 -21.50
C VAL A 594 -29.50 5.28 -21.94
N LEU A 595 -29.85 4.37 -21.02
CA LEU A 595 -29.84 2.93 -21.27
C LEU A 595 -30.78 2.56 -22.43
N ALA A 596 -31.89 3.29 -22.60
CA ALA A 596 -32.91 3.06 -23.63
C ALA A 596 -32.35 3.15 -25.05
N ARG A 597 -31.51 4.15 -25.32
CA ARG A 597 -30.97 4.41 -26.67
C ARG A 597 -30.05 3.30 -27.18
N TYR A 598 -29.39 2.59 -26.26
CA TYR A 598 -28.44 1.52 -26.57
C TYR A 598 -29.07 0.12 -26.54
N ALA A 599 -30.27 -0.03 -25.96
CA ALA A 599 -31.04 -1.27 -25.89
C ALA A 599 -31.69 -1.69 -27.23
N ILE A 600 -31.43 -0.98 -28.33
CA ILE A 600 -31.94 -1.35 -29.66
C ILE A 600 -30.94 -2.27 -30.41
N LEU A 601 -29.69 -2.37 -29.96
CA LEU A 601 -28.63 -3.12 -30.64
C LEU A 601 -28.37 -4.48 -29.96
N HIS A 602 -28.67 -5.60 -30.62
CA HIS A 602 -28.47 -6.96 -30.08
C HIS A 602 -27.02 -7.46 -30.28
N PRO A 603 -26.11 -7.55 -29.29
CA PRO A 603 -24.66 -7.61 -29.53
C PRO A 603 -24.11 -9.02 -29.74
N HIS A 604 -24.45 -9.64 -30.87
CA HIS A 604 -23.82 -10.90 -31.26
C HIS A 604 -22.51 -10.70 -32.05
N ASN A 605 -22.21 -9.48 -32.51
CA ASN A 605 -21.00 -9.17 -33.29
C ASN A 605 -20.26 -7.93 -32.74
N ILE A 606 -18.93 -7.89 -32.89
CA ILE A 606 -18.01 -6.83 -32.44
C ILE A 606 -18.51 -5.45 -32.83
N ALA A 607 -19.06 -5.29 -34.04
CA ALA A 607 -19.55 -4.01 -34.55
C ALA A 607 -20.59 -3.34 -33.63
N GLN A 608 -21.53 -4.10 -33.06
CA GLN A 608 -22.55 -3.54 -32.15
C GLN A 608 -21.96 -3.18 -30.79
N LYS A 609 -21.04 -4.02 -30.27
CA LYS A 609 -20.32 -3.74 -29.03
C LYS A 609 -19.48 -2.47 -29.16
N VAL A 610 -18.86 -2.25 -30.32
CA VAL A 610 -18.10 -1.03 -30.63
C VAL A 610 -18.95 0.23 -30.52
N VAL A 611 -20.18 0.23 -31.07
CA VAL A 611 -21.10 1.37 -30.96
C VAL A 611 -21.39 1.67 -29.49
N VAL A 612 -21.73 0.64 -28.70
CA VAL A 612 -22.01 0.79 -27.26
C VAL A 612 -20.79 1.36 -26.53
N ILE A 613 -19.60 0.80 -26.75
CA ILE A 613 -18.35 1.21 -26.09
C ILE A 613 -18.01 2.68 -26.38
N VAL A 614 -18.00 3.06 -27.66
CA VAL A 614 -17.56 4.40 -28.09
C VAL A 614 -18.54 5.47 -27.64
N GLU A 615 -19.84 5.25 -27.85
CA GLU A 615 -20.85 6.25 -27.51
C GLU A 615 -21.04 6.37 -25.99
N HIS A 616 -21.08 5.25 -25.26
CA HIS A 616 -21.12 5.28 -23.80
C HIS A 616 -19.89 6.02 -23.24
N PHE A 617 -18.71 5.77 -23.79
CA PHE A 617 -17.50 6.48 -23.37
C PHE A 617 -17.63 8.00 -23.58
N ARG A 618 -17.98 8.45 -24.78
CA ARG A 618 -18.07 9.87 -25.11
C ARG A 618 -19.13 10.60 -24.28
N GLU A 619 -20.32 10.02 -24.15
CA GLU A 619 -21.44 10.70 -23.50
C GLU A 619 -21.35 10.66 -21.96
N HIS A 620 -20.80 9.60 -21.36
CA HIS A 620 -20.90 9.36 -19.90
C HIS A 620 -19.58 9.26 -19.16
N VAL A 621 -18.52 8.82 -19.85
CA VAL A 621 -17.22 8.58 -19.21
C VAL A 621 -16.28 9.76 -19.43
N ALA A 622 -16.20 10.30 -20.65
CA ALA A 622 -15.17 11.27 -21.03
C ALA A 622 -15.14 12.54 -20.16
N SER A 623 -16.29 12.98 -19.63
CA SER A 623 -16.43 14.15 -18.76
C SER A 623 -16.10 13.88 -17.28
N LYS A 624 -16.04 12.62 -16.85
CA LYS A 624 -15.66 12.23 -15.49
C LYS A 624 -14.21 12.63 -15.21
N ILE A 625 -13.88 12.79 -13.92
CA ILE A 625 -12.54 13.19 -13.46
C ILE A 625 -12.08 14.48 -14.15
N GLY A 626 -12.96 15.50 -14.16
CA GLY A 626 -12.67 16.80 -14.79
C GLY A 626 -12.37 16.71 -16.29
N GLY A 627 -12.92 15.73 -17.01
CA GLY A 627 -12.68 15.55 -18.43
C GLY A 627 -11.50 14.64 -18.79
N GLN A 628 -10.87 13.99 -17.81
CA GLN A 628 -9.63 13.19 -18.00
C GLN A 628 -9.84 11.68 -17.92
N ALA A 629 -11.05 11.21 -17.64
CA ALA A 629 -11.31 9.78 -17.47
C ALA A 629 -10.94 8.93 -18.69
N LYS A 630 -10.41 7.74 -18.43
CA LYS A 630 -9.97 6.78 -19.44
C LYS A 630 -10.72 5.46 -19.29
N ALA A 631 -10.75 4.67 -20.36
CA ALA A 631 -11.35 3.35 -20.34
C ALA A 631 -10.44 2.25 -20.90
N MET A 632 -10.71 1.01 -20.49
CA MET A 632 -10.02 -0.18 -20.96
C MET A 632 -11.04 -1.15 -21.56
N VAL A 633 -10.71 -1.76 -22.70
CA VAL A 633 -11.49 -2.84 -23.31
C VAL A 633 -10.70 -4.14 -23.17
N VAL A 634 -11.21 -5.08 -22.39
CA VAL A 634 -10.59 -6.38 -22.13
C VAL A 634 -11.21 -7.40 -23.06
N THR A 635 -10.41 -7.91 -23.99
CA THR A 635 -10.87 -8.84 -25.04
C THR A 635 -10.43 -10.27 -24.77
N GLY A 636 -11.19 -11.24 -25.29
CA GLY A 636 -10.95 -12.67 -25.05
C GLY A 636 -9.65 -13.23 -25.67
N SER A 637 -9.06 -12.56 -26.66
CA SER A 637 -7.84 -13.02 -27.33
C SER A 637 -7.10 -11.89 -28.04
N ARG A 638 -5.83 -12.14 -28.42
CA ARG A 638 -5.04 -11.17 -29.22
C ARG A 638 -5.70 -10.87 -30.58
N LYS A 639 -6.28 -11.88 -31.24
CA LYS A 639 -7.09 -11.69 -32.47
C LYS A 639 -8.31 -10.80 -32.23
N ALA A 640 -9.01 -10.98 -31.11
CA ALA A 640 -10.12 -10.11 -30.75
C ALA A 640 -9.66 -8.66 -30.52
N ALA A 641 -8.53 -8.44 -29.83
CA ALA A 641 -7.96 -7.11 -29.63
C ALA A 641 -7.68 -6.38 -30.96
N VAL A 642 -7.13 -7.10 -31.95
CA VAL A 642 -6.91 -6.59 -33.32
C VAL A 642 -8.24 -6.18 -33.95
N ARG A 643 -9.22 -7.09 -33.98
CA ARG A 643 -10.54 -6.86 -34.59
C ARG A 643 -11.27 -5.67 -33.94
N TYR A 644 -11.26 -5.57 -32.62
CA TYR A 644 -11.84 -4.43 -31.91
C TYR A 644 -11.12 -3.12 -32.22
N LYS A 645 -9.77 -3.11 -32.25
CA LYS A 645 -9.00 -1.89 -32.55
C LYS A 645 -9.37 -1.33 -33.92
N LEU A 646 -9.38 -2.20 -34.94
CA LEU A 646 -9.75 -1.82 -36.30
C LEU A 646 -11.20 -1.33 -36.40
N ALA A 647 -12.13 -2.01 -35.72
CA ALA A 647 -13.53 -1.64 -35.73
C ALA A 647 -13.81 -0.32 -34.99
N ILE A 648 -13.20 -0.09 -33.81
CA ILE A 648 -13.34 1.17 -33.07
C ILE A 648 -12.73 2.33 -33.86
N ASP A 649 -11.52 2.19 -34.41
CA ASP A 649 -10.88 3.25 -35.18
C ASP A 649 -11.67 3.61 -36.42
N ARG A 650 -12.22 2.61 -37.12
CA ARG A 650 -13.11 2.81 -38.27
C ARG A 650 -14.35 3.59 -37.85
N TYR A 651 -15.01 3.19 -36.78
CA TYR A 651 -16.21 3.86 -36.28
C TYR A 651 -15.93 5.32 -35.86
N ILE A 652 -14.84 5.56 -35.13
CA ILE A 652 -14.38 6.92 -34.78
C ILE A 652 -14.17 7.76 -36.03
N LYS A 653 -13.56 7.17 -37.08
CA LYS A 653 -13.31 7.86 -38.34
C LYS A 653 -14.59 8.21 -39.09
N GLU A 654 -15.50 7.25 -39.21
CA GLU A 654 -16.80 7.41 -39.89
C GLU A 654 -17.69 8.45 -39.20
N ARG A 655 -17.60 8.56 -37.87
CA ARG A 655 -18.36 9.54 -37.08
C ARG A 655 -17.68 10.91 -36.91
N GLY A 656 -16.43 11.05 -37.31
CA GLY A 656 -15.69 12.31 -37.19
C GLY A 656 -15.16 12.62 -35.77
N TYR A 657 -14.92 11.60 -34.94
CA TYR A 657 -14.53 11.78 -33.53
C TYR A 657 -13.00 11.79 -33.28
N GLN A 658 -12.17 11.86 -34.32
CA GLN A 658 -10.70 11.71 -34.24
C GLN A 658 -9.99 12.82 -33.43
N THR A 659 -10.65 13.97 -33.25
CA THR A 659 -10.17 15.10 -32.43
C THR A 659 -10.52 14.96 -30.95
N GLU A 660 -11.50 14.13 -30.63
CA GLU A 660 -12.01 13.94 -29.27
C GLU A 660 -11.54 12.62 -28.65
N LEU A 661 -11.37 11.59 -29.47
CA LEU A 661 -11.15 10.21 -29.03
C LEU A 661 -10.17 9.48 -29.94
N ARG A 662 -9.10 8.96 -29.34
CA ARG A 662 -8.19 7.99 -29.98
C ARG A 662 -7.95 6.79 -29.08
N THR A 663 -7.53 5.69 -29.69
CA THR A 663 -7.36 4.41 -29.01
C THR A 663 -5.95 3.84 -29.18
N LEU A 664 -5.54 3.02 -28.22
CA LEU A 664 -4.32 2.21 -28.25
C LEU A 664 -4.70 0.73 -28.11
N VAL A 665 -3.85 -0.16 -28.61
CA VAL A 665 -3.96 -1.61 -28.39
C VAL A 665 -2.68 -2.16 -27.77
N ALA A 666 -2.78 -3.18 -26.93
CA ALA A 666 -1.61 -3.84 -26.34
C ALA A 666 -1.76 -5.36 -26.28
N PHE A 667 -0.79 -6.06 -26.87
CA PHE A 667 -0.63 -7.52 -26.87
C PHE A 667 0.82 -7.87 -27.23
N SER A 668 1.27 -9.08 -26.91
CA SER A 668 2.60 -9.57 -27.31
C SER A 668 2.58 -10.38 -28.60
N GLY A 669 3.74 -10.42 -29.26
CA GLY A 669 3.96 -11.20 -30.47
C GLY A 669 3.27 -10.62 -31.71
N LYS A 670 3.28 -11.43 -32.77
CA LYS A 670 2.56 -11.18 -34.01
C LYS A 670 1.20 -11.86 -33.98
N VAL A 671 0.21 -11.27 -34.64
CA VAL A 671 -1.13 -11.84 -34.80
C VAL A 671 -1.45 -11.90 -36.28
N GLU A 672 -1.72 -13.12 -36.76
CA GLU A 672 -2.22 -13.37 -38.11
C GLU A 672 -3.75 -13.48 -38.08
N ASP A 673 -4.42 -12.62 -38.83
CA ASP A 673 -5.88 -12.62 -38.97
C ASP A 673 -6.30 -12.21 -40.40
N PRO A 674 -6.38 -13.17 -41.34
CA PRO A 674 -6.69 -12.91 -42.75
C PRO A 674 -8.01 -12.18 -42.98
N ASP A 675 -8.98 -12.33 -42.06
CA ASP A 675 -10.26 -11.64 -42.11
C ASP A 675 -10.12 -10.13 -41.84
N SER A 676 -9.08 -9.74 -41.10
CA SER A 676 -8.80 -8.35 -40.70
C SER A 676 -7.82 -7.65 -41.65
N GLY A 677 -7.02 -8.39 -42.39
CA GLY A 677 -6.09 -7.86 -43.39
C GLY A 677 -5.03 -8.88 -43.85
N PRO A 678 -4.29 -8.55 -44.92
CA PRO A 678 -3.29 -9.44 -45.50
C PRO A 678 -1.95 -9.48 -44.74
N ASP A 679 -1.68 -8.50 -43.87
CA ASP A 679 -0.41 -8.34 -43.15
C ASP A 679 -0.50 -8.80 -41.69
N ASP A 680 0.64 -9.17 -41.11
CA ASP A 680 0.77 -9.45 -39.67
C ASP A 680 0.46 -8.19 -38.83
N PHE A 681 -0.35 -8.37 -37.78
CA PHE A 681 -0.60 -7.31 -36.81
C PHE A 681 0.38 -7.39 -35.64
N THR A 682 0.95 -6.24 -35.26
CA THR A 682 1.84 -6.10 -34.11
C THR A 682 1.42 -4.90 -33.27
N GLU A 683 1.79 -4.89 -31.98
CA GLU A 683 1.54 -3.73 -31.10
C GLU A 683 2.11 -2.43 -31.68
N ALA A 684 3.27 -2.49 -32.34
CA ALA A 684 3.88 -1.32 -32.98
C ALA A 684 3.11 -0.88 -34.23
N SER A 685 2.77 -1.81 -35.14
CA SER A 685 2.07 -1.46 -36.39
C SER A 685 0.66 -0.94 -36.16
N MET A 686 0.02 -1.35 -35.05
CA MET A 686 -1.33 -0.90 -34.69
C MET A 686 -1.38 0.37 -33.83
N ASN A 687 -0.22 0.88 -33.38
CA ASN A 687 -0.11 2.14 -32.64
C ASN A 687 0.87 3.12 -33.32
N PRO A 688 0.69 3.49 -34.60
CA PRO A 688 1.68 4.28 -35.35
C PRO A 688 1.92 5.68 -34.76
N GLY A 689 0.95 6.23 -34.01
CA GLY A 689 1.00 7.59 -33.47
C GLY A 689 1.82 7.77 -32.18
N ILE A 690 2.45 6.73 -31.63
CA ILE A 690 3.21 6.83 -30.37
C ILE A 690 4.73 6.86 -30.55
N GLY A 691 5.24 6.87 -31.80
CA GLY A 691 6.66 7.07 -32.08
C GLY A 691 7.60 6.03 -31.46
N GLY A 692 7.12 4.79 -31.28
CA GLY A 692 7.88 3.71 -30.65
C GLY A 692 7.89 3.74 -29.12
N ALA A 693 7.17 4.66 -28.47
CA ALA A 693 6.94 4.59 -27.03
C ALA A 693 6.11 3.34 -26.65
N GLU A 694 6.22 2.91 -25.40
CA GLU A 694 5.34 1.87 -24.86
C GLU A 694 3.88 2.38 -24.77
N PRO A 695 2.87 1.58 -25.15
CA PRO A 695 1.47 2.00 -25.04
C PRO A 695 1.07 2.48 -23.65
N SER A 696 1.64 1.89 -22.59
CA SER A 696 1.37 2.31 -21.21
C SER A 696 1.83 3.75 -20.91
N GLU A 697 2.92 4.20 -21.51
CA GLU A 697 3.44 5.56 -21.35
C GLU A 697 2.64 6.56 -22.20
N ALA A 698 2.38 6.21 -23.46
CA ALA A 698 1.55 7.03 -24.34
C ALA A 698 0.13 7.23 -23.78
N PHE A 699 -0.42 6.20 -23.12
CA PHE A 699 -1.73 6.25 -22.50
C PHE A 699 -1.80 7.18 -21.27
N LYS A 700 -0.67 7.68 -20.75
CA LYS A 700 -0.69 8.72 -19.70
C LYS A 700 -1.05 10.09 -20.27
N GLY A 701 -0.75 10.36 -21.54
CA GLY A 701 -1.08 11.61 -22.21
C GLY A 701 -2.58 11.78 -22.49
N ASP A 702 -3.00 12.97 -22.90
CA ASP A 702 -4.42 13.30 -23.11
C ASP A 702 -4.98 12.71 -24.43
N ASP A 703 -4.11 12.42 -25.41
CA ASP A 703 -4.49 12.04 -26.78
C ASP A 703 -5.25 10.72 -26.87
N TYR A 704 -4.89 9.74 -26.03
CA TYR A 704 -5.45 8.38 -26.08
C TYR A 704 -6.32 8.13 -24.85
N ARG A 705 -7.59 7.76 -25.09
CA ARG A 705 -8.60 7.67 -24.03
C ARG A 705 -9.16 6.26 -23.80
N ILE A 706 -9.01 5.37 -24.79
CA ILE A 706 -9.40 3.95 -24.69
C ILE A 706 -8.19 3.06 -24.99
N LEU A 707 -7.91 2.09 -24.12
CA LEU A 707 -6.85 1.09 -24.26
C LEU A 707 -7.47 -0.30 -24.42
N LEU A 708 -7.17 -0.97 -25.53
CA LEU A 708 -7.61 -2.33 -25.81
C LEU A 708 -6.52 -3.33 -25.41
N VAL A 709 -6.91 -4.39 -24.71
CA VAL A 709 -5.98 -5.41 -24.22
C VAL A 709 -6.51 -6.82 -24.44
N ALA A 710 -5.58 -7.76 -24.64
CA ALA A 710 -5.82 -9.19 -24.45
C ALA A 710 -5.42 -9.56 -23.00
N ASN A 711 -4.25 -10.16 -22.75
CA ASN A 711 -3.77 -10.47 -21.40
C ASN A 711 -2.82 -9.41 -20.82
N LYS A 712 -2.18 -8.60 -21.67
CA LYS A 712 -1.31 -7.49 -21.24
C LYS A 712 -2.04 -6.51 -20.32
N TYR A 713 -1.32 -5.93 -19.35
CA TYR A 713 -1.80 -4.91 -18.43
C TYR A 713 -2.95 -5.32 -17.48
N GLN A 714 -3.32 -6.61 -17.43
CA GLN A 714 -4.21 -7.12 -16.37
C GLN A 714 -3.48 -7.21 -15.01
N THR A 715 -2.16 -7.36 -15.04
CA THR A 715 -1.24 -7.25 -13.90
C THR A 715 -0.26 -6.08 -14.09
N GLY A 716 0.25 -5.53 -12.99
CA GLY A 716 1.36 -4.56 -12.99
C GLY A 716 1.09 -3.16 -13.57
N PHE A 717 0.01 -2.96 -14.33
CA PHE A 717 -0.36 -1.68 -14.93
C PHE A 717 -1.08 -0.76 -13.94
N ASP A 718 -0.63 0.50 -13.85
CA ASP A 718 -1.17 1.49 -12.93
C ASP A 718 -1.54 2.78 -13.66
N GLN A 719 -2.84 3.08 -13.74
CA GLN A 719 -3.38 4.28 -14.37
C GLN A 719 -4.53 4.84 -13.52
N PRO A 720 -4.28 5.83 -12.64
CA PRO A 720 -5.29 6.41 -11.77
C PRO A 720 -6.50 7.03 -12.50
N LEU A 721 -6.31 7.50 -13.75
CA LEU A 721 -7.38 8.05 -14.59
C LEU A 721 -8.29 6.99 -15.20
N LEU A 722 -7.96 5.70 -15.07
CA LEU A 722 -8.81 4.62 -15.57
C LEU A 722 -10.07 4.53 -14.72
N HIS A 723 -11.22 4.87 -15.32
CA HIS A 723 -12.53 4.93 -14.67
C HIS A 723 -13.43 3.76 -15.10
N THR A 724 -13.39 3.41 -16.38
CA THR A 724 -14.32 2.44 -16.98
C THR A 724 -13.61 1.23 -17.57
N MET A 725 -14.22 0.06 -17.42
CA MET A 725 -13.79 -1.16 -18.09
C MET A 725 -14.95 -1.78 -18.88
N TYR A 726 -14.66 -2.16 -20.12
CA TYR A 726 -15.55 -2.91 -20.99
C TYR A 726 -14.99 -4.32 -21.12
N VAL A 727 -15.74 -5.33 -20.70
CA VAL A 727 -15.25 -6.72 -20.62
C VAL A 727 -15.93 -7.57 -21.69
N ASP A 728 -15.14 -8.05 -22.65
CA ASP A 728 -15.54 -9.07 -23.62
C ASP A 728 -14.63 -10.30 -23.54
N LYS A 729 -14.43 -10.75 -22.30
CA LYS A 729 -13.59 -11.90 -21.94
C LYS A 729 -14.28 -12.66 -20.81
N ARG A 730 -14.25 -14.00 -20.86
CA ARG A 730 -14.65 -14.82 -19.72
C ARG A 730 -13.67 -14.56 -18.57
N LEU A 731 -14.17 -14.02 -17.46
CA LEU A 731 -13.37 -13.79 -16.27
C LEU A 731 -13.67 -14.90 -15.26
N SER A 732 -12.62 -15.57 -14.79
CA SER A 732 -12.75 -16.63 -13.78
C SER A 732 -11.61 -16.55 -12.76
N GLY A 733 -11.92 -16.91 -11.51
CA GLY A 733 -10.95 -16.94 -10.41
C GLY A 733 -10.21 -15.61 -10.23
N VAL A 734 -8.91 -15.73 -9.95
CA VAL A 734 -7.98 -14.62 -9.70
C VAL A 734 -7.92 -13.61 -10.85
N LEU A 735 -8.11 -14.05 -12.09
CA LEU A 735 -8.06 -13.17 -13.27
C LEU A 735 -9.15 -12.09 -13.20
N ALA A 736 -10.33 -12.43 -12.68
CA ALA A 736 -11.42 -11.48 -12.48
C ALA A 736 -10.99 -10.37 -11.51
N VAL A 737 -10.47 -10.74 -10.34
CA VAL A 737 -10.03 -9.81 -9.29
C VAL A 737 -8.91 -8.91 -9.81
N GLN A 738 -7.87 -9.47 -10.43
CA GLN A 738 -6.73 -8.71 -10.94
C GLN A 738 -7.11 -7.70 -12.02
N THR A 739 -7.97 -8.13 -12.95
CA THR A 739 -8.48 -7.31 -14.07
C THR A 739 -9.36 -6.18 -13.55
N LEU A 740 -10.40 -6.49 -12.76
CA LEU A 740 -11.33 -5.48 -12.25
C LEU A 740 -10.63 -4.51 -11.29
N SER A 741 -9.68 -4.98 -10.48
CA SER A 741 -8.89 -4.15 -9.56
C SER A 741 -8.07 -3.06 -10.27
N ARG A 742 -7.87 -3.11 -11.60
CA ARG A 742 -7.24 -2.00 -12.33
C ARG A 742 -8.02 -0.68 -12.19
N LEU A 743 -9.31 -0.73 -11.90
CA LEU A 743 -10.17 0.43 -11.67
C LEU A 743 -10.09 0.97 -10.23
N ASN A 744 -9.52 0.24 -9.28
CA ASN A 744 -9.71 0.50 -7.85
C ASN A 744 -8.88 1.69 -7.30
N ARG A 745 -8.03 2.30 -8.12
CA ARG A 745 -7.17 3.41 -7.71
C ARG A 745 -7.98 4.67 -7.39
N ILE A 746 -7.66 5.28 -6.26
CA ILE A 746 -8.23 6.55 -5.81
C ILE A 746 -7.46 7.71 -6.42
N LEU A 747 -8.21 8.73 -6.82
CA LEU A 747 -7.71 10.01 -7.32
C LEU A 747 -8.71 11.09 -6.92
N PRO A 748 -8.27 12.31 -6.53
CA PRO A 748 -9.20 13.42 -6.34
C PRO A 748 -10.11 13.63 -7.55
N GLY A 749 -11.42 13.68 -7.33
CA GLY A 749 -12.43 13.82 -8.38
C GLY A 749 -12.84 12.50 -9.07
N LYS A 750 -12.30 11.35 -8.63
CA LYS A 750 -12.76 10.03 -9.02
C LYS A 750 -13.58 9.42 -7.88
N GLU A 751 -14.88 9.67 -7.94
CA GLU A 751 -15.86 9.26 -6.92
C GLU A 751 -16.41 7.84 -7.15
N ASP A 752 -16.31 7.35 -8.39
CA ASP A 752 -16.85 6.07 -8.82
C ASP A 752 -15.99 5.37 -9.88
N THR A 753 -16.36 4.12 -10.18
CA THR A 753 -15.86 3.34 -11.31
C THR A 753 -17.05 2.77 -12.07
N PHE A 754 -16.84 2.20 -13.27
CA PHE A 754 -17.91 1.53 -14.01
C PHE A 754 -17.39 0.33 -14.80
N VAL A 755 -18.11 -0.78 -14.74
CA VAL A 755 -17.81 -1.97 -15.54
C VAL A 755 -19.04 -2.34 -16.37
N LEU A 756 -18.85 -2.47 -17.68
CA LEU A 756 -19.84 -3.06 -18.58
C LEU A 756 -19.32 -4.38 -19.11
N ASP A 757 -19.96 -5.47 -18.71
CA ASP A 757 -19.52 -6.83 -19.04
C ASP A 757 -20.46 -7.49 -20.06
N PHE A 758 -19.91 -7.86 -21.22
CA PHE A 758 -20.63 -8.49 -22.32
C PHE A 758 -20.72 -10.03 -22.21
N VAL A 759 -20.03 -10.66 -21.26
CA VAL A 759 -19.82 -12.11 -21.21
C VAL A 759 -20.25 -12.73 -19.89
N ASN A 760 -19.87 -12.12 -18.76
CA ASN A 760 -19.98 -12.74 -17.44
C ASN A 760 -21.29 -12.38 -16.73
N LYS A 761 -21.82 -13.31 -15.93
CA LYS A 761 -22.97 -13.04 -15.07
C LYS A 761 -22.50 -12.32 -13.79
N PRO A 762 -23.26 -11.34 -13.28
CA PRO A 762 -22.90 -10.64 -12.05
C PRO A 762 -22.68 -11.59 -10.86
N ASP A 763 -23.56 -12.57 -10.67
CA ASP A 763 -23.49 -13.51 -9.55
C ASP A 763 -22.20 -14.36 -9.59
N GLU A 764 -21.79 -14.82 -10.78
CA GLU A 764 -20.53 -15.56 -10.97
C GLU A 764 -19.31 -14.68 -10.63
N ILE A 765 -19.32 -13.40 -11.00
CA ILE A 765 -18.24 -12.47 -10.63
C ILE A 765 -18.27 -12.16 -9.13
N LEU A 766 -19.45 -12.03 -8.53
CA LEU A 766 -19.61 -11.76 -7.11
C LEU A 766 -19.07 -12.94 -6.26
N GLU A 767 -19.42 -14.18 -6.60
CA GLU A 767 -18.92 -15.39 -5.92
C GLU A 767 -17.41 -15.58 -6.04
N LEU A 768 -16.85 -15.35 -7.24
CA LEU A 768 -15.39 -15.37 -7.47
C LEU A 768 -14.66 -14.30 -6.66
N ASN A 769 -15.31 -13.15 -6.53
CA ASN A 769 -14.83 -12.12 -5.65
C ASN A 769 -14.99 -12.59 -4.20
N HIS A 770 -16.08 -13.17 -3.71
CA HIS A 770 -16.19 -13.68 -2.32
C HIS A 770 -15.17 -14.74 -1.88
N THR A 771 -14.59 -15.48 -2.81
CA THR A 771 -13.50 -16.43 -2.51
C THR A 771 -12.11 -15.78 -2.51
N GLY A 772 -11.93 -14.64 -3.20
CA GLY A 772 -10.74 -13.77 -3.11
C GLY A 772 -10.90 -12.54 -2.20
N PHE A 773 -12.14 -12.26 -1.80
CA PHE A 773 -12.68 -11.21 -0.94
C PHE A 773 -13.34 -11.98 0.19
N SER A 774 -12.56 -12.38 1.19
CA SER A 774 -13.16 -12.74 2.48
C SER A 774 -14.24 -11.69 2.84
N GLY A 775 -15.51 -12.11 2.88
CA GLY A 775 -16.67 -11.30 3.23
C GLY A 775 -17.73 -11.16 2.12
N GLY A 776 -18.82 -11.93 2.25
CA GLY A 776 -20.08 -11.79 1.52
C GLY A 776 -20.62 -10.36 1.50
N PHE A 777 -21.00 -9.86 0.33
CA PHE A 777 -21.87 -8.72 0.15
C PHE A 777 -23.27 -9.31 0.25
N ASP A 778 -23.94 -9.14 1.39
CA ASP A 778 -25.38 -9.36 1.39
C ASP A 778 -26.04 -8.30 0.49
N SER A 779 -26.97 -8.81 -0.31
CA SER A 779 -27.84 -8.17 -1.32
C SER A 779 -28.27 -6.74 -1.07
#